data_AF-A0AAV1VXH5-F1
#
_entry.id   AF-A0AAV1VXH5-F1
#
_cell.length_a   1.000
_cell.length_b   1.000
_cell.length_c   1.000
_cell.angle_alpha   90.00
_cell.angle_beta   90.00
_cell.angle_gamma   90.00
#
_symmetry.space_group_name_H-M   'P 1'
#
loop_
_entity.id
_entity.type
_entity.pdbx_description
1 polymer ?
#
loop_
_entity_poly.entity_id
_entity_poly.type
_entity_poly.pdbx_seq_one_letter_code
_entity_poly.pdbx_strand_id
1 'polypeptide(L)'
;MDSIKEKSECSSSLVVAVAIKGNKKSRYVVQWALNKFVPEGMIIFKLIHVHAGIKGVPTPLGILIPLSQARNDVVAAFKSEVEWQRNQMLQPFKKMCEHRKVHVDVVILESDDVATAVAEEVAKGPTTKLVIGASSHAIFTSKHKGLSAKISLCTPRFCTVYAVSKGKLSIRPSNMQIDESIMDDGASETSFSSNSSSKYTSTSQTDSVSVATYTTMHTSSLATQRFQALSSINQTLLSTSSSITECNHSRGQSLDIGRENTATSSARNSDYALSRASSCKSIISDPGSWMYDQNSAKDVPLVSELPSPNRQADINLELEKLRIELRHAQGMHAVAQSENIDASRKLNDLSKKRSEESMKLKEVIVKEELAEKLANYEREKYEGAAKEASYFKECAEREASERKEVELKAIHAAKEKVKLEDALSGSSPQYRKFSWDEIVSATSSFSEELKIGKGAYGIVYKCSLYHTTVAVKVLHSIGNHKSKQFQQELEILSKIHHPNLLLLLGACPDHGCLVYEYMENGNLEERLLRKNSTTPIPWFERYRIAWEVASALAFLHSSRPTPIIHRDLKPANILLGRNLVSKIGDIGLSTMLHSDNLSTMYKDSEPVGTLCYIDPEYQRSGVISEKSDVYAFGMVILQLLTAKPAIALTYVVETAIDGGNLIDILDPEAGTWPFQETLDLARLGLSCAELRRRDRPDLKDHVLPTLERLKEVADRAQHSASVVTIKSRSPNHFICPILQDVMDDPCVAADGYTYDRKAIEKWFRENDKSPMTNMALPHKNLIPNYTLLSAIMEWKSRQI
;
A
#
# COMPACT_ATOMS: atom_id res chain seq x y z
N MET A 1 55.83 -1.78 -73.92
CA MET A 1 56.15 -0.35 -73.95
C MET A 1 54.91 0.40 -73.53
N ASP A 2 55.06 1.18 -72.46
CA ASP A 2 54.50 2.51 -72.21
C ASP A 2 53.02 2.78 -72.59
N SER A 3 52.12 2.94 -71.62
CA SER A 3 52.04 3.96 -70.54
C SER A 3 51.21 5.18 -70.96
N ILE A 4 49.93 5.19 -70.56
CA ILE A 4 49.16 6.42 -70.37
C ILE A 4 48.72 6.46 -68.90
N LYS A 5 48.94 7.59 -68.24
CA LYS A 5 48.55 7.83 -66.85
C LYS A 5 47.09 8.28 -66.80
N GLU A 6 46.25 7.61 -66.01
CA GLU A 6 45.11 8.28 -65.37
C GLU A 6 45.47 8.64 -63.93
N LYS A 7 44.96 9.79 -63.47
CA LYS A 7 45.26 10.32 -62.14
C LYS A 7 44.39 9.63 -61.09
N SER A 8 45.01 9.06 -60.07
CA SER A 8 44.30 8.62 -58.86
C SER A 8 43.92 9.82 -57.99
N GLU A 9 42.80 10.49 -58.30
CA GLU A 9 42.16 11.38 -57.34
C GLU A 9 41.57 10.54 -56.20
N CYS A 10 42.24 10.58 -55.04
CA CYS A 10 41.82 9.83 -53.87
C CYS A 10 40.59 10.49 -53.24
N SER A 11 39.40 10.05 -53.65
CA SER A 11 38.15 10.45 -53.00
C SER A 11 38.13 9.88 -51.57
N SER A 12 38.52 10.70 -50.59
CA SER A 12 38.65 10.28 -49.20
C SER A 12 37.29 9.88 -48.61
N SER A 13 37.06 8.58 -48.46
CA SER A 13 35.84 8.01 -47.87
C SER A 13 35.64 8.55 -46.45
N LEU A 14 34.72 9.50 -46.29
CA LEU A 14 34.34 10.02 -44.99
C LEU A 14 33.72 8.90 -44.13
N VAL A 15 33.90 9.00 -42.82
CA VAL A 15 33.25 8.12 -41.84
C VAL A 15 32.44 8.94 -40.84
N VAL A 16 31.16 8.58 -40.69
CA VAL A 16 30.23 9.12 -39.68
C VAL A 16 30.01 8.05 -38.62
N ALA A 17 30.41 8.31 -37.39
CA ALA A 17 30.01 7.48 -36.25
C ALA A 17 28.67 7.94 -35.67
N VAL A 18 27.85 7.00 -35.23
CA VAL A 18 26.60 7.28 -34.50
C VAL A 18 26.58 6.45 -33.21
N ALA A 19 26.64 7.13 -32.05
CA ALA A 19 26.61 6.46 -30.76
C ALA A 19 25.17 6.14 -30.34
N ILE A 20 24.86 4.85 -30.15
CA ILE A 20 23.50 4.35 -29.92
C ILE A 20 23.34 3.61 -28.57
N LYS A 21 22.27 3.94 -27.83
CA LYS A 21 21.88 3.26 -26.57
C LYS A 21 20.84 2.14 -26.79
N GLY A 22 20.50 1.83 -28.04
CA GLY A 22 19.60 0.71 -28.36
C GLY A 22 18.11 0.92 -28.08
N ASN A 23 17.69 2.14 -27.72
CA ASN A 23 16.33 2.44 -27.27
C ASN A 23 15.47 3.15 -28.34
N LYS A 24 14.15 3.28 -28.09
CA LYS A 24 13.19 4.00 -28.96
C LYS A 24 13.71 5.42 -29.35
N LYS A 25 14.44 6.12 -28.47
CA LYS A 25 15.05 7.44 -28.72
C LYS A 25 16.24 7.39 -29.70
N SER A 26 17.00 6.30 -29.72
CA SER A 26 18.15 6.13 -30.63
C SER A 26 17.74 6.07 -32.11
N ARG A 27 16.50 5.63 -32.42
CA ARG A 27 15.97 5.60 -33.79
C ARG A 27 15.93 7.00 -34.42
N TYR A 28 15.56 8.02 -33.64
CA TYR A 28 15.55 9.42 -34.10
C TYR A 28 16.96 9.93 -34.44
N VAL A 29 17.97 9.54 -33.66
CA VAL A 29 19.37 9.94 -33.90
C VAL A 29 19.92 9.30 -35.18
N VAL A 30 19.68 7.99 -35.38
CA VAL A 30 20.07 7.29 -36.61
C VAL A 30 19.32 7.84 -37.83
N GLN A 31 18.01 8.07 -37.73
CA GLN A 31 17.23 8.65 -38.82
C GLN A 31 17.68 10.07 -39.18
N TRP A 32 18.02 10.90 -38.19
CA TRP A 32 18.55 12.24 -38.42
C TRP A 32 19.92 12.19 -39.10
N ALA A 33 20.83 11.32 -38.64
CA ALA A 33 22.15 11.15 -39.24
C ALA A 33 22.06 10.69 -40.71
N LEU A 34 21.21 9.69 -40.99
CA LEU A 34 20.93 9.24 -42.36
C LEU A 34 20.35 10.37 -43.22
N ASN A 35 19.33 11.08 -42.74
CA ASN A 35 18.71 12.18 -43.48
C ASN A 35 19.68 13.35 -43.74
N LYS A 36 20.65 13.62 -42.84
CA LYS A 36 21.60 14.72 -42.98
C LYS A 36 22.79 14.40 -43.88
N PHE A 37 23.36 13.20 -43.77
CA PHE A 37 24.65 12.87 -44.38
C PHE A 37 24.58 11.98 -45.62
N VAL A 38 23.51 11.21 -45.85
CA VAL A 38 23.35 10.45 -47.10
C VAL A 38 23.27 11.36 -48.35
N PRO A 39 22.67 12.57 -48.30
CA PRO A 39 22.72 13.50 -49.43
C PRO A 39 24.09 14.16 -49.70
N GLU A 40 25.08 14.01 -48.82
CA GLU A 40 26.39 14.69 -48.93
C GLU A 40 27.43 13.89 -49.75
N GLY A 41 27.04 12.76 -50.37
CA GLY A 41 27.94 11.78 -50.98
C GLY A 41 28.26 10.64 -50.01
N MET A 42 28.57 9.44 -50.52
CA MET A 42 28.59 8.22 -49.71
C MET A 42 29.65 8.26 -48.58
N ILE A 43 29.19 7.96 -47.36
CA ILE A 43 29.96 7.93 -46.11
C ILE A 43 29.78 6.56 -45.46
N ILE A 44 30.84 5.98 -44.89
CA ILE A 44 30.71 4.77 -44.06
C ILE A 44 30.06 5.14 -42.72
N PHE A 45 28.97 4.45 -42.34
CA PHE A 45 28.31 4.66 -41.06
C PHE A 45 28.81 3.64 -40.03
N LYS A 46 29.50 4.11 -38.98
CA LYS A 46 29.92 3.28 -37.84
C LYS A 46 28.91 3.42 -36.70
N LEU A 47 28.08 2.40 -36.48
CA LEU A 47 27.18 2.34 -35.33
C LEU A 47 27.97 1.88 -34.09
N ILE A 48 28.22 2.81 -33.15
CA ILE A 48 28.98 2.51 -31.92
C ILE A 48 27.99 2.23 -30.78
N HIS A 49 28.12 1.06 -30.15
CA HIS A 49 27.36 0.68 -28.96
C HIS A 49 28.30 0.24 -27.83
N VAL A 50 28.23 0.93 -26.68
CA VAL A 50 28.98 0.55 -25.48
C VAL A 50 28.06 -0.16 -24.48
N HIS A 51 28.51 -1.29 -23.95
CA HIS A 51 27.88 -1.98 -22.82
C HIS A 51 28.84 -2.09 -21.62
N ALA A 52 28.29 -2.13 -20.41
CA ALA A 52 29.05 -2.42 -19.20
C ALA A 52 29.58 -3.86 -19.22
N GLY A 53 30.64 -4.12 -18.45
CA GLY A 53 31.25 -5.46 -18.40
C GLY A 53 30.40 -6.51 -17.68
N ILE A 54 30.50 -7.78 -18.08
CA ILE A 54 29.75 -8.86 -17.43
C ILE A 54 30.42 -9.25 -16.11
N LYS A 55 29.92 -8.71 -15.00
CA LYS A 55 30.51 -8.90 -13.65
C LYS A 55 30.07 -10.20 -12.95
N GLY A 56 29.03 -10.86 -13.44
CA GLY A 56 28.51 -12.12 -12.88
C GLY A 56 27.28 -12.63 -13.62
N VAL A 57 26.79 -13.81 -13.23
CA VAL A 57 25.57 -14.42 -13.75
C VAL A 57 24.40 -14.17 -12.77
N PRO A 58 23.26 -13.61 -13.21
CA PRO A 58 22.11 -13.35 -12.35
C PRO A 58 21.30 -14.63 -12.10
N THR A 59 21.11 -14.97 -10.82
CA THR A 59 20.23 -16.06 -10.37
C THR A 59 18.74 -15.65 -10.43
N PRO A 60 17.79 -16.61 -10.38
CA PRO A 60 16.37 -16.30 -10.24
C PRO A 60 16.02 -15.47 -9.00
N LEU A 61 16.81 -15.61 -7.92
CA LEU A 61 16.68 -14.84 -6.67
C LEU A 61 17.22 -13.41 -6.77
N GLY A 62 17.63 -12.94 -7.95
CA GLY A 62 18.20 -11.61 -8.18
C GLY A 62 19.66 -11.44 -7.71
N ILE A 63 20.22 -12.41 -6.98
CA ILE A 63 21.61 -12.43 -6.54
C ILE A 63 22.52 -12.66 -7.75
N LEU A 64 23.57 -11.84 -7.90
CA LEU A 64 24.56 -11.97 -8.96
C LEU A 64 25.72 -12.88 -8.47
N ILE A 65 25.89 -14.06 -9.08
CA ILE A 65 27.03 -14.94 -8.80
C ILE A 65 28.24 -14.41 -9.58
N PRO A 66 29.39 -14.08 -8.94
CA PRO A 66 30.61 -13.69 -9.62
C PRO A 66 31.05 -14.73 -10.68
N LEU A 67 31.65 -14.28 -11.79
CA LEU A 67 32.06 -15.22 -12.86
C LEU A 67 33.06 -16.30 -12.41
N SER A 68 33.81 -16.06 -11.33
CA SER A 68 34.72 -17.04 -10.71
C SER A 68 34.04 -18.10 -9.83
N GLN A 69 32.73 -17.96 -9.58
CA GLN A 69 31.93 -18.86 -8.74
C GLN A 69 30.81 -19.58 -9.52
N ALA A 70 30.53 -19.18 -10.76
CA ALA A 70 29.58 -19.83 -11.65
C ALA A 70 30.26 -20.93 -12.47
N ARG A 71 29.51 -21.96 -12.88
CA ARG A 71 30.02 -23.00 -13.79
C ARG A 71 30.36 -22.41 -15.17
N ASN A 72 31.44 -22.89 -15.79
CA ASN A 72 31.95 -22.37 -17.07
C ASN A 72 30.94 -22.47 -18.22
N ASP A 73 30.12 -23.53 -18.26
CA ASP A 73 29.05 -23.73 -19.24
C ASP A 73 27.92 -22.70 -19.06
N VAL A 74 27.48 -22.47 -17.83
CA VAL A 74 26.48 -21.44 -17.49
C VAL A 74 27.01 -20.04 -17.83
N VAL A 75 28.29 -19.76 -17.58
CA VAL A 75 28.93 -18.49 -17.96
C VAL A 75 28.99 -18.32 -19.48
N ALA A 76 29.37 -19.36 -20.23
CA ALA A 76 29.43 -19.33 -21.69
C ALA A 76 28.03 -19.16 -22.32
N ALA A 77 27.03 -19.87 -21.81
CA ALA A 77 25.64 -19.73 -22.22
C ALA A 77 25.10 -18.31 -21.92
N PHE A 78 25.37 -17.76 -20.73
CA PHE A 78 24.94 -16.41 -20.37
C PHE A 78 25.61 -15.33 -21.24
N LYS A 79 26.91 -15.44 -21.50
CA LYS A 79 27.62 -14.55 -22.45
C LYS A 79 27.01 -14.62 -23.85
N SER A 80 26.71 -15.82 -24.34
CA SER A 80 26.09 -16.04 -25.66
C SER A 80 24.66 -15.49 -25.76
N GLU A 81 23.89 -15.56 -24.67
CA GLU A 81 22.53 -14.99 -24.60
C GLU A 81 22.57 -13.45 -24.55
N VAL A 82 23.49 -12.84 -23.78
CA VAL A 82 23.69 -11.38 -23.77
C VAL A 82 24.15 -10.86 -25.15
N GLU A 83 25.06 -11.57 -25.81
CA GLU A 83 25.48 -11.33 -27.19
C GLU A 83 24.27 -11.37 -28.16
N TRP A 84 23.45 -12.42 -28.09
CA TRP A 84 22.27 -12.59 -28.92
C TRP A 84 21.22 -11.49 -28.69
N GLN A 85 20.92 -11.15 -27.43
CA GLN A 85 19.97 -10.07 -27.10
C GLN A 85 20.47 -8.69 -27.55
N ARG A 86 21.79 -8.44 -27.48
CA ARG A 86 22.40 -7.23 -28.02
C ARG A 86 22.29 -7.19 -29.54
N ASN A 87 22.56 -8.28 -30.25
CA ASN A 87 22.45 -8.34 -31.71
C ASN A 87 21.00 -8.22 -32.21
N GLN A 88 20.03 -8.82 -31.49
CA GLN A 88 18.59 -8.60 -31.66
C GLN A 88 18.23 -7.10 -31.54
N MET A 89 18.67 -6.45 -30.47
CA MET A 89 18.44 -5.03 -30.20
C MET A 89 19.04 -4.12 -31.28
N LEU A 90 20.16 -4.52 -31.90
CA LEU A 90 20.84 -3.75 -32.94
C LEU A 90 20.24 -3.93 -34.34
N GLN A 91 19.54 -5.04 -34.63
CA GLN A 91 18.94 -5.32 -35.97
C GLN A 91 18.13 -4.16 -36.57
N PRO A 92 17.25 -3.45 -35.83
CA PRO A 92 16.44 -2.38 -36.43
C PRO A 92 17.29 -1.22 -36.95
N PHE A 93 18.40 -0.89 -36.29
CA PHE A 93 19.28 0.20 -36.71
C PHE A 93 20.10 -0.19 -37.94
N LYS A 94 20.60 -1.44 -37.99
CA LYS A 94 21.24 -1.99 -39.19
C LYS A 94 20.29 -1.94 -40.39
N LYS A 95 19.05 -2.44 -40.22
CA LYS A 95 18.01 -2.41 -41.25
C LYS A 95 17.68 -0.99 -41.72
N MET A 96 17.58 0.01 -40.83
CA MET A 96 17.32 1.40 -41.21
C MET A 96 18.36 1.96 -42.20
N CYS A 97 19.63 1.60 -42.02
CA CYS A 97 20.71 2.02 -42.91
C CYS A 97 20.77 1.19 -44.21
N GLU A 98 20.52 -0.13 -44.13
CA GLU A 98 20.39 -1.01 -45.31
C GLU A 98 19.27 -0.52 -46.25
N HIS A 99 18.12 -0.09 -45.69
CA HIS A 99 17.01 0.53 -46.45
C HIS A 99 17.36 1.89 -47.08
N ARG A 100 18.51 2.47 -46.74
CA ARG A 100 19.07 3.68 -47.38
C ARG A 100 20.27 3.38 -48.29
N LYS A 101 20.58 2.10 -48.53
CA LYS A 101 21.73 1.62 -49.33
C LYS A 101 23.10 2.11 -48.81
N VAL A 102 23.21 2.30 -47.48
CA VAL A 102 24.43 2.79 -46.82
C VAL A 102 25.25 1.62 -46.27
N HIS A 103 26.57 1.66 -46.42
CA HIS A 103 27.48 0.68 -45.79
C HIS A 103 27.58 0.93 -44.27
N VAL A 104 27.39 -0.12 -43.47
CA VAL A 104 27.36 -0.05 -42.01
C VAL A 104 28.40 -0.97 -41.40
N ASP A 105 29.24 -0.38 -40.55
CA ASP A 105 30.03 -1.07 -39.55
C ASP A 105 29.32 -0.99 -38.19
N VAL A 106 29.38 -2.06 -37.37
CA VAL A 106 28.71 -2.14 -36.07
C VAL A 106 29.75 -2.48 -35.01
N VAL A 107 30.25 -1.45 -34.34
CA VAL A 107 31.29 -1.57 -33.32
C VAL A 107 30.66 -1.67 -31.94
N ILE A 108 30.99 -2.76 -31.25
CA ILE A 108 30.50 -3.08 -29.92
C ILE A 108 31.67 -3.03 -28.94
N LEU A 109 31.54 -2.24 -27.87
CA LEU A 109 32.61 -1.97 -26.91
C LEU A 109 32.16 -2.38 -25.50
N GLU A 110 33.03 -3.11 -24.77
CA GLU A 110 32.83 -3.43 -23.36
C GLU A 110 33.57 -2.40 -22.50
N SER A 111 32.84 -1.52 -21.81
CA SER A 111 33.39 -0.53 -20.89
C SER A 111 32.32 0.06 -19.96
N ASP A 112 32.70 0.31 -18.71
CA ASP A 112 31.87 1.04 -17.75
C ASP A 112 31.85 2.56 -18.02
N ASP A 113 32.85 3.12 -18.72
CA ASP A 113 32.89 4.54 -19.09
C ASP A 113 32.62 4.78 -20.58
N VAL A 114 31.32 4.84 -20.89
CA VAL A 114 30.77 5.10 -22.24
C VAL A 114 31.38 6.33 -22.92
N ALA A 115 31.77 7.37 -22.18
CA ALA A 115 32.31 8.58 -22.81
C ALA A 115 33.74 8.39 -23.30
N THR A 116 34.57 7.68 -22.53
CA THR A 116 35.96 7.41 -22.86
C THR A 116 36.05 6.35 -23.96
N ALA A 117 35.25 5.27 -23.87
CA ALA A 117 35.20 4.22 -24.89
C ALA A 117 34.79 4.75 -26.29
N VAL A 118 33.78 5.64 -26.36
CA VAL A 118 33.39 6.29 -27.64
C VAL A 118 34.50 7.21 -28.16
N ALA A 119 35.18 7.95 -27.28
CA ALA A 119 36.26 8.86 -27.69
C ALA A 119 37.49 8.12 -28.21
N GLU A 120 37.89 7.02 -27.56
CA GLU A 120 38.97 6.15 -28.04
C GLU A 120 38.65 5.52 -29.40
N GLU A 121 37.42 5.04 -29.61
CA GLU A 121 37.02 4.44 -30.88
C GLU A 121 36.96 5.47 -32.03
N VAL A 122 36.59 6.72 -31.73
CA VAL A 122 36.70 7.83 -32.68
C VAL A 122 38.16 8.20 -32.95
N ALA A 123 39.07 8.04 -31.98
CA ALA A 123 40.50 8.29 -32.15
C ALA A 123 41.25 7.20 -32.96
N LYS A 124 40.77 5.96 -32.96
CA LYS A 124 41.40 4.81 -33.64
C LYS A 124 41.25 4.79 -35.17
N GLY A 125 40.48 5.69 -35.77
CA GLY A 125 40.22 5.66 -37.22
C GLY A 125 39.70 7.00 -37.80
N PRO A 126 39.44 7.06 -39.11
CA PRO A 126 39.14 8.30 -39.85
C PRO A 126 37.72 8.86 -39.62
N THR A 127 37.27 8.89 -38.37
CA THR A 127 35.92 9.32 -37.96
C THR A 127 35.84 10.85 -37.87
N THR A 128 35.63 11.49 -39.01
CA THR A 128 35.50 12.97 -39.13
C THR A 128 34.25 13.56 -38.46
N LYS A 129 33.16 12.79 -38.36
CA LYS A 129 31.86 13.25 -37.85
C LYS A 129 31.31 12.25 -36.83
N LEU A 130 30.87 12.71 -35.65
CA LEU A 130 30.23 11.89 -34.61
C LEU A 130 28.83 12.43 -34.29
N VAL A 131 27.81 11.56 -34.27
CA VAL A 131 26.43 11.92 -33.90
C VAL A 131 26.04 11.27 -32.58
N ILE A 132 25.52 12.07 -31.64
CA ILE A 132 25.11 11.64 -30.30
C ILE A 132 23.70 12.12 -29.95
N GLY A 133 22.94 11.30 -29.21
CA GLY A 133 21.66 11.70 -28.65
C GLY A 133 21.82 12.53 -27.36
N ALA A 134 21.13 13.65 -27.26
CA ALA A 134 21.08 14.50 -26.06
C ALA A 134 19.71 14.44 -25.36
N SER A 135 19.69 14.81 -24.08
CA SER A 135 18.46 15.11 -23.31
C SER A 135 18.04 16.56 -23.50
N SER A 136 16.74 16.84 -23.43
CA SER A 136 16.14 18.14 -23.79
C SER A 136 16.60 19.37 -22.96
N HIS A 137 17.24 19.17 -21.82
CA HIS A 137 17.75 20.24 -20.97
C HIS A 137 19.21 20.56 -21.29
N ALA A 138 19.49 21.85 -21.55
CA ALA A 138 20.83 22.44 -21.48
C ALA A 138 21.92 21.72 -22.32
N ILE A 139 21.77 21.71 -23.64
CA ILE A 139 22.77 21.15 -24.56
C ILE A 139 24.04 22.03 -24.53
N PHE A 140 25.07 21.55 -23.83
CA PHE A 140 26.41 22.16 -23.62
C PHE A 140 26.52 23.39 -22.68
N THR A 141 25.56 23.68 -21.81
CA THR A 141 25.76 24.72 -20.75
C THR A 141 26.45 24.14 -19.51
N SER A 142 27.37 24.90 -18.90
CA SER A 142 28.42 24.40 -17.99
C SER A 142 28.00 23.86 -16.61
N LYS A 143 26.72 23.89 -16.21
CA LYS A 143 26.28 23.55 -14.85
C LYS A 143 25.81 22.11 -14.60
N HIS A 144 25.59 21.28 -15.64
CA HIS A 144 25.27 19.86 -15.45
C HIS A 144 26.04 18.95 -16.42
N LYS A 145 26.87 18.04 -15.87
CA LYS A 145 27.72 17.10 -16.63
C LYS A 145 26.92 15.91 -17.21
N GLY A 146 26.03 16.17 -18.16
CA GLY A 146 25.32 15.11 -18.89
C GLY A 146 26.26 14.26 -19.75
N LEU A 147 25.92 12.98 -19.98
CA LEU A 147 26.75 12.02 -20.72
C LEU A 147 27.14 12.51 -22.13
N SER A 148 26.22 13.19 -22.84
CA SER A 148 26.49 13.78 -24.15
C SER A 148 27.52 14.92 -24.11
N ALA A 149 27.56 15.69 -23.01
CA ALA A 149 28.59 16.70 -22.79
C ALA A 149 29.95 16.04 -22.48
N LYS A 150 29.98 14.97 -21.67
CA LYS A 150 31.22 14.20 -21.42
C LYS A 150 31.78 13.61 -22.71
N ILE A 151 30.95 12.97 -23.55
CA ILE A 151 31.38 12.45 -24.86
C ILE A 151 31.96 13.58 -25.73
N SER A 152 31.28 14.72 -25.86
CA SER A 152 31.73 15.84 -26.70
C SER A 152 33.08 16.45 -26.25
N LEU A 153 33.36 16.44 -24.94
CA LEU A 153 34.62 16.88 -24.33
C LEU A 153 35.75 15.86 -24.51
N CYS A 154 35.46 14.55 -24.37
CA CYS A 154 36.45 13.49 -24.55
C CYS A 154 36.80 13.24 -26.03
N THR A 155 35.85 13.49 -26.95
CA THR A 155 36.02 13.23 -28.39
C THR A 155 37.12 14.13 -29.00
N PRO A 156 38.05 13.60 -29.81
CA PRO A 156 39.15 14.36 -30.41
C PRO A 156 38.77 15.65 -31.15
N ARG A 157 39.69 16.63 -31.17
CA ARG A 157 39.48 17.97 -31.75
C ARG A 157 39.32 17.97 -33.28
N PHE A 158 39.82 16.95 -33.98
CA PHE A 158 39.63 16.76 -35.42
C PHE A 158 38.21 16.28 -35.79
N CYS A 159 37.43 15.77 -34.85
CA CYS A 159 36.09 15.25 -35.10
C CYS A 159 35.03 16.32 -34.80
N THR A 160 34.07 16.51 -35.71
CA THR A 160 32.89 17.36 -35.49
C THR A 160 31.79 16.55 -34.78
N VAL A 161 31.29 17.05 -33.64
CA VAL A 161 30.30 16.35 -32.81
C VAL A 161 28.92 17.00 -32.93
N TYR A 162 27.92 16.23 -33.38
CA TYR A 162 26.52 16.64 -33.53
C TYR A 162 25.66 16.08 -32.38
N ALA A 163 25.17 16.95 -31.50
CA ALA A 163 24.26 16.59 -30.42
C ALA A 163 22.79 16.84 -30.81
N VAL A 164 22.00 15.77 -30.88
CA VAL A 164 20.64 15.77 -31.46
C VAL A 164 19.59 15.47 -30.39
N SER A 165 18.56 16.31 -30.26
CA SER A 165 17.44 16.06 -29.33
C SER A 165 16.13 16.72 -29.81
N LYS A 166 15.17 15.92 -30.31
CA LYS A 166 13.79 16.29 -30.71
C LYS A 166 13.60 17.78 -31.09
N GLY A 167 14.06 18.16 -32.29
CA GLY A 167 13.90 19.52 -32.81
C GLY A 167 14.96 20.54 -32.39
N LYS A 168 15.90 20.19 -31.49
CA LYS A 168 17.11 20.98 -31.19
C LYS A 168 18.37 20.22 -31.62
N LEU A 169 19.30 20.97 -32.21
CA LEU A 169 20.62 20.54 -32.66
C LEU A 169 21.66 21.44 -31.99
N SER A 170 22.81 20.88 -31.61
CA SER A 170 24.00 21.66 -31.29
C SER A 170 25.24 20.95 -31.83
N ILE A 171 26.27 21.71 -32.19
CA ILE A 171 27.43 21.22 -32.95
C ILE A 171 28.71 21.72 -32.27
N ARG A 172 29.63 20.81 -31.94
CA ARG A 172 31.04 21.15 -31.70
C ARG A 172 31.79 20.98 -33.03
N PRO A 173 32.22 22.06 -33.72
CA PRO A 173 33.03 21.93 -34.92
C PRO A 173 34.39 21.27 -34.61
N SER A 174 35.02 20.74 -35.65
CA SER A 174 36.41 20.33 -35.65
C SER A 174 37.31 21.52 -35.97
N ASN A 175 38.31 21.78 -35.13
CA ASN A 175 39.36 22.74 -35.46
C ASN A 175 40.40 22.04 -36.34
N MET A 176 40.40 22.34 -37.63
CA MET A 176 41.57 22.17 -38.48
C MET A 176 42.01 23.54 -38.98
N GLN A 177 43.21 23.95 -38.57
CA GLN A 177 44.07 24.82 -39.35
C GLN A 177 45.32 24.01 -39.68
N ILE A 178 45.85 24.22 -40.87
CA ILE A 178 47.17 23.76 -41.32
C ILE A 178 47.92 25.05 -41.66
N ASP A 179 49.23 25.06 -41.39
CA ASP A 179 50.08 26.24 -41.49
C ASP A 179 50.24 26.79 -42.92
N GLU A 180 50.56 28.10 -43.05
CA GLU A 180 51.89 28.52 -43.52
C GLU A 180 52.13 30.05 -43.49
N SER A 181 52.96 30.49 -42.53
CA SER A 181 54.12 31.40 -42.75
C SER A 181 53.98 32.93 -42.97
N ILE A 182 55.10 33.62 -42.67
CA ILE A 182 55.60 34.95 -43.14
C ILE A 182 55.09 36.25 -42.45
N MET A 183 56.07 36.97 -41.84
CA MET A 183 56.12 38.43 -41.52
C MET A 183 55.13 39.04 -40.49
N ASP A 184 55.48 40.03 -39.65
CA ASP A 184 56.80 40.60 -39.29
C ASP A 184 56.76 41.29 -37.88
N ASP A 185 57.89 41.87 -37.46
CA ASP A 185 58.18 42.71 -36.27
C ASP A 185 57.04 43.54 -35.63
N GLY A 186 57.14 43.78 -34.30
CA GLY A 186 56.42 44.87 -33.62
C GLY A 186 56.32 44.83 -32.08
N ALA A 187 57.12 45.68 -31.41
CA ALA A 187 57.14 45.96 -29.95
C ALA A 187 55.73 46.12 -29.29
N SER A 188 55.47 45.54 -28.10
CA SER A 188 55.61 46.14 -26.74
C SER A 188 54.56 47.23 -26.40
N GLU A 189 54.06 47.45 -25.17
CA GLU A 189 54.56 47.20 -23.80
C GLU A 189 53.43 46.94 -22.74
N THR A 190 53.84 46.55 -21.52
CA THR A 190 53.18 46.79 -20.19
C THR A 190 51.83 46.10 -19.85
N SER A 191 51.55 45.70 -18.59
CA SER A 191 52.35 45.70 -17.34
C SER A 191 51.78 44.80 -16.22
N PHE A 192 52.68 44.12 -15.49
CA PHE A 192 52.72 43.88 -14.01
C PHE A 192 51.40 43.66 -13.22
N SER A 193 51.08 42.45 -12.72
CA SER A 193 51.57 41.74 -11.48
C SER A 193 50.72 42.05 -10.22
N SER A 194 50.75 41.35 -9.07
CA SER A 194 51.77 40.45 -8.47
C SER A 194 51.18 39.49 -7.40
N ASN A 195 51.88 38.38 -7.08
CA ASN A 195 52.03 37.73 -5.75
C ASN A 195 50.78 37.17 -5.00
N SER A 196 50.83 36.12 -4.14
CA SER A 196 51.75 34.97 -3.87
C SER A 196 50.99 34.00 -2.89
N SER A 197 51.46 32.92 -2.24
CA SER A 197 52.79 32.28 -2.08
C SER A 197 52.75 30.78 -1.70
N SER A 198 53.84 30.08 -2.04
CA SER A 198 54.46 28.87 -1.43
C SER A 198 54.10 28.47 0.02
N LYS A 199 54.14 27.18 0.45
CA LYS A 199 55.31 26.23 0.64
C LYS A 199 54.78 24.79 0.94
N TYR A 200 55.49 23.65 0.95
CA TYR A 200 56.87 23.22 0.59
C TYR A 200 56.94 21.67 0.43
N THR A 201 58.14 21.10 0.15
CA THR A 201 58.52 19.66 0.03
C THR A 201 59.21 19.12 1.32
N SER A 202 59.74 17.89 1.53
CA SER A 202 60.24 16.80 0.65
C SER A 202 60.55 15.44 1.39
N THR A 203 60.71 14.31 0.67
CA THR A 203 61.58 13.09 0.95
C THR A 203 61.40 12.22 2.24
N SER A 204 61.85 10.93 2.38
CA SER A 204 62.02 9.72 1.51
C SER A 204 62.63 8.47 2.23
N GLN A 205 62.54 7.25 1.63
CA GLN A 205 63.43 6.03 1.73
C GLN A 205 63.15 4.78 2.64
N THR A 206 63.11 3.59 1.96
CA THR A 206 63.69 2.22 2.18
C THR A 206 63.43 1.26 3.39
N ASP A 207 62.93 0.05 3.04
CA ASP A 207 63.34 -1.36 3.32
C ASP A 207 63.70 -1.94 4.72
N SER A 208 63.09 -3.08 5.13
CA SER A 208 63.73 -4.44 5.05
C SER A 208 63.03 -5.63 5.79
N VAL A 209 62.78 -6.74 5.05
CA VAL A 209 62.94 -8.22 5.31
C VAL A 209 62.53 -8.93 6.65
N SER A 210 62.08 -10.20 6.48
CA SER A 210 61.94 -11.36 7.43
C SER A 210 60.57 -11.54 8.13
N VAL A 211 60.14 -12.72 8.62
CA VAL A 211 60.74 -14.09 8.75
C VAL A 211 59.70 -15.17 8.28
N ALA A 212 60.00 -16.48 8.30
CA ALA A 212 59.07 -17.58 7.95
C ALA A 212 59.20 -18.85 8.83
N THR A 213 58.15 -19.69 8.88
CA THR A 213 58.13 -21.01 9.56
C THR A 213 57.26 -22.02 8.79
N TYR A 214 57.58 -23.33 8.84
CA TYR A 214 56.92 -24.41 8.10
C TYR A 214 56.17 -25.40 9.01
N THR A 215 55.04 -25.93 8.54
CA THR A 215 54.46 -27.25 8.92
C THR A 215 53.58 -27.79 7.77
N THR A 216 53.37 -29.11 7.70
CA THR A 216 52.69 -29.79 6.58
C THR A 216 51.76 -30.93 7.04
N MET A 217 50.70 -31.18 6.26
CA MET A 217 49.69 -32.25 6.40
C MET A 217 48.75 -32.08 7.63
N HIS A 218 47.43 -32.34 7.58
CA HIS A 218 46.65 -33.19 6.68
C HIS A 218 45.33 -32.55 6.18
N THR A 219 44.70 -33.21 5.20
CA THR A 219 43.40 -32.88 4.60
C THR A 219 42.19 -33.17 5.50
N SER A 220 41.21 -32.27 5.51
CA SER A 220 39.81 -32.54 5.90
C SER A 220 38.87 -32.28 4.70
N SER A 221 37.70 -32.91 4.66
CA SER A 221 36.90 -32.98 3.42
C SER A 221 35.99 -31.78 3.17
N LEU A 222 35.69 -31.53 1.89
CA LEU A 222 34.86 -30.42 1.41
C LEU A 222 33.40 -30.44 1.90
N ALA A 223 32.97 -31.50 2.60
CA ALA A 223 31.66 -31.60 3.21
C ALA A 223 31.55 -30.76 4.49
N THR A 224 32.61 -30.72 5.33
CA THR A 224 32.56 -30.08 6.65
C THR A 224 32.43 -28.56 6.55
N GLN A 225 33.09 -27.93 5.56
CA GLN A 225 33.01 -26.49 5.32
C GLN A 225 31.61 -26.03 4.86
N ARG A 226 30.84 -26.90 4.18
CA ARG A 226 29.46 -26.58 3.76
C ARG A 226 28.50 -26.45 4.94
N PHE A 227 28.70 -27.22 6.02
CA PHE A 227 27.86 -27.12 7.22
C PHE A 227 28.09 -25.82 8.00
N GLN A 228 29.31 -25.30 8.05
CA GLN A 228 29.57 -24.00 8.70
C GLN A 228 28.92 -22.84 7.94
N ALA A 229 28.94 -22.86 6.60
CA ALA A 229 28.24 -21.84 5.79
C ALA A 229 26.71 -21.82 6.02
N LEU A 230 26.09 -22.99 6.19
CA LEU A 230 24.65 -23.10 6.51
C LEU A 230 24.34 -22.67 7.95
N SER A 231 25.25 -22.90 8.90
CA SER A 231 25.13 -22.44 10.29
C SER A 231 25.00 -20.91 10.39
N SER A 232 25.82 -20.16 9.62
CA SER A 232 25.76 -18.69 9.57
C SER A 232 24.43 -18.16 9.03
N ILE A 233 23.78 -18.87 8.10
CA ILE A 233 22.48 -18.48 7.54
C ILE A 233 21.37 -18.62 8.61
N ASN A 234 21.36 -19.72 9.37
CA ASN A 234 20.40 -19.92 10.46
C ASN A 234 20.58 -18.92 11.62
N GLN A 235 21.83 -18.57 11.96
CA GLN A 235 22.14 -17.49 12.92
C GLN A 235 21.55 -16.14 12.48
N THR A 236 21.60 -15.82 11.19
CA THR A 236 21.08 -14.55 10.64
C THR A 236 19.55 -14.52 10.57
N LEU A 237 18.91 -15.66 10.33
CA LEU A 237 17.44 -15.78 10.34
C LEU A 237 16.84 -15.72 11.76
N LEU A 238 17.51 -16.32 12.76
CA LEU A 238 17.04 -16.28 14.15
C LEU A 238 17.26 -14.93 14.84
N SER A 239 18.23 -14.13 14.39
CA SER A 239 18.51 -12.79 14.95
C SER A 239 17.56 -11.68 14.47
N THR A 240 16.59 -11.98 13.60
CA THR A 240 15.61 -11.00 13.07
C THR A 240 14.18 -11.22 13.60
N SER A 241 13.98 -12.09 14.60
CA SER A 241 12.66 -12.45 15.14
C SER A 241 12.59 -12.52 16.67
N SER A 242 13.29 -11.64 17.39
CA SER A 242 13.32 -11.64 18.88
C SER A 242 13.68 -10.28 19.50
N SER A 243 12.78 -9.28 19.42
CA SER A 243 12.98 -8.01 20.15
C SER A 243 11.71 -7.14 20.37
N ILE A 244 10.55 -7.74 20.68
CA ILE A 244 9.47 -7.02 21.38
C ILE A 244 8.93 -7.90 22.50
N THR A 245 9.50 -7.74 23.69
CA THR A 245 8.90 -8.18 24.96
C THR A 245 9.06 -7.07 25.99
N GLU A 246 8.11 -7.04 26.91
CA GLU A 246 7.84 -5.95 27.84
C GLU A 246 9.02 -5.62 28.77
N CYS A 247 9.14 -4.33 29.12
CA CYS A 247 9.78 -3.91 30.37
C CYS A 247 8.86 -2.89 31.05
N ASN A 248 7.98 -3.39 31.92
CA ASN A 248 7.23 -2.55 32.84
C ASN A 248 8.18 -1.95 33.87
N HIS A 249 8.09 -0.63 34.10
CA HIS A 249 8.43 -0.08 35.41
C HIS A 249 7.44 1.02 35.80
N SER A 250 6.83 0.84 36.97
CA SER A 250 5.67 1.60 37.43
C SER A 250 6.02 2.61 38.52
N ARG A 251 5.69 3.88 38.28
CA ARG A 251 5.42 4.94 39.28
C ARG A 251 4.96 6.20 38.53
N GLY A 252 3.81 6.81 38.80
CA GLY A 252 2.73 6.44 39.72
C GLY A 252 2.02 7.72 40.21
N GLN A 253 0.69 7.65 40.44
CA GLN A 253 -0.23 8.79 40.67
C GLN A 253 -0.55 9.60 39.39
N SER A 254 -1.78 10.04 39.12
CA SER A 254 -3.09 9.62 39.67
C SER A 254 -4.24 9.95 38.69
N LEU A 255 -5.25 9.09 38.73
CA LEU A 255 -6.69 9.20 38.39
C LEU A 255 -7.31 10.57 38.04
N ASP A 256 -8.47 10.69 37.38
CA ASP A 256 -9.28 9.86 36.45
C ASP A 256 -10.58 10.66 36.15
N ILE A 257 -11.30 10.40 35.05
CA ILE A 257 -12.65 10.95 34.71
C ILE A 257 -12.65 12.49 34.51
N GLY A 258 -13.49 13.13 33.69
CA GLY A 258 -14.53 12.67 32.76
C GLY A 258 -15.56 13.80 32.51
N ARG A 259 -16.64 13.47 31.79
CA ARG A 259 -17.84 14.31 31.54
C ARG A 259 -18.47 14.83 32.86
N GLU A 260 -19.31 15.88 32.91
CA GLU A 260 -20.21 16.42 31.87
C GLU A 260 -20.60 17.92 32.08
N ASN A 261 -21.64 18.38 31.38
CA ASN A 261 -22.18 19.74 31.42
C ASN A 261 -23.16 20.01 32.60
N THR A 262 -23.54 21.29 32.73
CA THR A 262 -24.82 21.81 33.29
C THR A 262 -25.10 21.73 34.80
N ALA A 263 -24.73 22.83 35.47
CA ALA A 263 -25.67 23.79 36.11
C ALA A 263 -26.40 23.48 37.45
N THR A 264 -26.78 24.60 38.08
CA THR A 264 -27.84 24.80 39.12
C THR A 264 -27.49 24.62 40.61
N SER A 265 -27.20 25.77 41.25
CA SER A 265 -27.70 26.23 42.57
C SER A 265 -27.53 25.41 43.86
N SER A 266 -26.72 25.98 44.77
CA SER A 266 -26.98 26.09 46.24
C SER A 266 -26.91 24.78 47.09
N ALA A 267 -26.69 24.80 48.40
CA ALA A 267 -26.61 25.91 49.37
C ALA A 267 -25.84 25.51 50.66
N ARG A 268 -25.33 26.51 51.42
CA ARG A 268 -25.09 26.45 52.90
C ARG A 268 -23.97 25.48 53.36
N ASN A 269 -23.36 25.57 54.55
CA ASN A 269 -23.42 26.42 55.77
C ASN A 269 -22.03 26.28 56.49
N SER A 270 -21.63 26.98 57.57
CA SER A 270 -22.10 28.18 58.31
C SER A 270 -20.99 28.65 59.30
N ASP A 271 -21.39 29.50 60.26
CA ASP A 271 -20.71 29.84 61.52
C ASP A 271 -19.55 30.86 61.37
N TYR A 272 -19.34 31.85 62.25
CA TYR A 272 -20.04 32.30 63.48
C TYR A 272 -19.88 33.85 63.59
N ALA A 273 -20.54 34.64 64.47
CA ALA A 273 -21.45 34.40 65.59
C ALA A 273 -22.24 35.69 65.96
N LEU A 274 -23.18 35.59 66.93
CA LEU A 274 -23.65 36.60 67.93
C LEU A 274 -23.87 38.09 67.50
N SER A 275 -24.92 38.82 67.93
CA SER A 275 -26.11 38.49 68.73
C SER A 275 -27.05 39.72 68.92
N ARG A 276 -28.37 39.56 68.69
CA ARG A 276 -29.52 40.29 69.32
C ARG A 276 -29.65 41.83 69.10
N ALA A 277 -30.84 42.45 69.06
CA ALA A 277 -32.22 41.97 68.87
C ALA A 277 -33.21 43.13 68.57
N SER A 278 -34.40 42.79 68.04
CA SER A 278 -35.69 43.50 68.10
C SER A 278 -35.85 44.96 67.59
N SER A 279 -36.25 45.07 66.31
CA SER A 279 -37.47 45.75 65.83
C SER A 279 -38.38 46.49 66.86
N CYS A 280 -38.77 47.75 66.58
CA CYS A 280 -40.14 48.15 66.18
C CYS A 280 -40.37 49.68 66.01
N LYS A 281 -41.32 50.03 65.13
CA LYS A 281 -41.68 51.34 64.52
C LYS A 281 -42.22 52.46 65.46
N SER A 282 -42.30 53.67 64.86
CA SER A 282 -43.27 54.79 65.13
C SER A 282 -43.04 55.63 66.41
N ILE A 283 -43.53 56.87 66.59
CA ILE A 283 -44.61 57.66 65.92
C ILE A 283 -44.11 59.10 65.55
N ILE A 284 -44.84 59.81 64.67
CA ILE A 284 -44.66 61.25 64.38
C ILE A 284 -45.53 62.09 65.33
N SER A 285 -44.92 63.00 66.11
CA SER A 285 -45.59 64.20 66.62
C SER A 285 -44.61 65.30 67.08
N ASP A 286 -44.79 66.48 66.51
CA ASP A 286 -44.52 67.81 67.08
C ASP A 286 -45.91 68.38 67.53
N PRO A 287 -46.09 69.54 68.20
CA PRO A 287 -45.10 70.44 68.82
C PRO A 287 -45.48 70.94 70.25
N GLY A 288 -44.62 71.80 70.84
CA GLY A 288 -44.88 72.59 72.07
C GLY A 288 -44.03 72.13 73.27
N SER A 289 -43.20 72.96 73.92
CA SER A 289 -43.50 74.19 74.69
C SER A 289 -44.34 73.86 75.95
N TRP A 290 -43.99 74.32 77.16
CA TRP A 290 -44.21 75.70 77.62
C TRP A 290 -43.35 76.08 78.86
N MET A 291 -42.68 77.24 78.80
CA MET A 291 -42.38 78.18 79.92
C MET A 291 -41.50 77.63 81.08
N TYR A 292 -40.96 78.37 82.06
CA TYR A 292 -40.90 79.79 82.49
C TYR A 292 -39.40 80.07 82.90
N ASP A 293 -38.84 81.24 83.25
CA ASP A 293 -39.23 82.66 83.42
C ASP A 293 -37.93 83.52 83.53
N GLN A 294 -37.87 84.87 83.58
CA GLN A 294 -38.81 85.97 83.28
C GLN A 294 -38.02 87.23 82.81
N ASN A 295 -38.77 88.26 82.39
CA ASN A 295 -38.42 89.67 82.09
C ASN A 295 -37.50 90.38 83.13
N SER A 296 -36.99 91.61 82.99
CA SER A 296 -37.45 92.81 82.23
C SER A 296 -36.30 93.85 82.19
N ALA A 297 -36.13 94.72 81.18
CA ALA A 297 -36.70 96.08 81.05
C ALA A 297 -35.56 97.09 80.70
N LYS A 298 -35.75 98.31 80.16
CA LYS A 298 -36.81 98.99 79.38
C LYS A 298 -36.21 100.30 78.85
N ASP A 299 -36.69 100.80 77.71
CA ASP A 299 -36.64 102.23 77.35
C ASP A 299 -38.06 102.70 77.02
N VAL A 300 -38.49 103.84 77.59
CA VAL A 300 -39.85 104.40 77.43
C VAL A 300 -39.82 105.93 77.61
N PRO A 301 -40.41 106.68 76.66
CA PRO A 301 -41.50 107.61 77.00
C PRO A 301 -42.71 107.39 76.05
N LEU A 302 -43.94 107.90 76.23
CA LEU A 302 -44.45 109.02 77.03
C LEU A 302 -45.97 108.87 77.30
N VAL A 303 -46.45 108.93 78.56
CA VAL A 303 -47.83 109.30 78.97
C VAL A 303 -47.79 109.89 80.41
N SER A 304 -48.77 110.72 80.78
CA SER A 304 -49.12 111.35 82.07
C SER A 304 -49.04 110.49 83.37
N GLU A 305 -48.94 111.04 84.61
CA GLU A 305 -48.73 112.42 85.12
C GLU A 305 -48.39 112.46 86.64
N LEU A 306 -47.80 113.60 87.10
CA LEU A 306 -47.69 114.13 88.49
C LEU A 306 -46.93 113.28 89.59
N PRO A 307 -46.47 113.85 90.76
CA PRO A 307 -45.11 113.54 91.31
C PRO A 307 -44.92 113.11 92.82
N SER A 308 -43.79 112.44 93.19
CA SER A 308 -43.24 112.26 94.59
C SER A 308 -41.77 111.64 94.71
N PRO A 309 -40.92 111.88 95.77
CA PRO A 309 -39.50 111.38 95.85
C PRO A 309 -38.85 110.93 97.23
N ASN A 310 -37.59 110.42 97.20
CA ASN A 310 -36.45 110.39 98.21
C ASN A 310 -35.87 109.01 98.76
N ARG A 311 -34.59 108.97 99.24
CA ARG A 311 -33.67 107.77 99.48
C ARG A 311 -32.85 107.85 100.84
N GLN A 312 -31.76 107.14 101.25
CA GLN A 312 -30.74 106.13 100.78
C GLN A 312 -29.91 105.55 102.00
N ALA A 313 -29.28 104.32 102.01
CA ALA A 313 -28.26 103.93 103.05
C ALA A 313 -27.23 102.75 102.84
N ASP A 314 -27.56 101.62 102.19
CA ASP A 314 -27.09 100.27 102.61
C ASP A 314 -26.00 99.56 101.74
N ILE A 315 -24.73 100.04 101.70
CA ILE A 315 -23.84 99.76 100.53
C ILE A 315 -22.56 98.91 100.77
N ASN A 316 -21.91 98.92 101.94
CA ASN A 316 -20.47 98.56 101.99
C ASN A 316 -20.11 97.06 102.17
N LEU A 317 -20.95 96.23 102.80
CA LEU A 317 -20.57 94.84 103.15
C LEU A 317 -20.57 93.89 101.94
N GLU A 318 -21.45 94.15 100.97
CA GLU A 318 -21.64 93.35 99.76
C GLU A 318 -20.38 93.32 98.86
N LEU A 319 -19.57 94.38 98.93
CA LEU A 319 -18.48 94.68 98.01
C LEU A 319 -17.31 93.66 98.07
N GLU A 320 -16.99 93.11 99.25
CA GLU A 320 -15.85 92.18 99.39
C GLU A 320 -16.21 90.73 99.02
N LYS A 321 -17.46 90.29 99.28
CA LYS A 321 -17.95 88.96 98.84
C LYS A 321 -17.82 88.82 97.32
N LEU A 322 -18.26 89.86 96.60
CA LEU A 322 -18.20 89.93 95.14
C LEU A 322 -16.78 89.77 94.58
N ARG A 323 -15.72 90.16 95.31
CA ARG A 323 -14.31 90.07 94.85
C ARG A 323 -13.76 88.64 94.80
N ILE A 324 -14.28 87.73 95.63
CA ILE A 324 -13.85 86.32 95.61
C ILE A 324 -14.62 85.55 94.54
N GLU A 325 -15.95 85.76 94.46
CA GLU A 325 -16.80 85.19 93.42
C GLU A 325 -16.34 85.63 92.01
N LEU A 326 -15.97 86.91 91.85
CA LEU A 326 -15.40 87.44 90.60
C LEU A 326 -14.10 86.75 90.20
N ARG A 327 -13.16 86.49 91.13
CA ARG A 327 -11.90 85.80 90.79
C ARG A 327 -12.10 84.34 90.41
N HIS A 328 -13.02 83.63 91.07
CA HIS A 328 -13.34 82.26 90.68
C HIS A 328 -14.02 82.22 89.29
N ALA A 329 -14.96 83.13 89.05
CA ALA A 329 -15.62 83.28 87.74
C ALA A 329 -14.61 83.61 86.63
N GLN A 330 -13.66 84.52 86.87
CA GLN A 330 -12.57 84.84 85.93
C GLN A 330 -11.70 83.62 85.61
N GLY A 331 -11.34 82.80 86.60
CA GLY A 331 -10.58 81.57 86.40
C GLY A 331 -11.33 80.54 85.55
N MET A 332 -12.62 80.29 85.87
CA MET A 332 -13.48 79.39 85.09
C MET A 332 -13.69 79.89 83.66
N HIS A 333 -13.87 81.21 83.48
CA HIS A 333 -14.04 81.84 82.17
C HIS A 333 -12.77 81.71 81.31
N ALA A 334 -11.59 81.83 81.90
CA ALA A 334 -10.33 81.64 81.18
C ALA A 334 -10.15 80.20 80.69
N VAL A 335 -10.46 79.20 81.51
CA VAL A 335 -10.43 77.78 81.11
C VAL A 335 -11.47 77.52 80.01
N ALA A 336 -12.72 77.92 80.21
CA ALA A 336 -13.80 77.74 79.24
C ALA A 336 -13.50 78.44 77.89
N GLN A 337 -12.87 79.62 77.90
CA GLN A 337 -12.39 80.27 76.68
C GLN A 337 -11.28 79.46 76.00
N SER A 338 -10.31 78.93 76.75
CA SER A 338 -9.23 78.12 76.18
C SER A 338 -9.75 76.82 75.54
N GLU A 339 -10.67 76.11 76.20
CA GLU A 339 -11.31 74.90 75.68
C GLU A 339 -12.21 75.18 74.47
N ASN A 340 -12.93 76.31 74.46
CA ASN A 340 -13.73 76.75 73.32
C ASN A 340 -12.83 77.01 72.09
N ILE A 341 -11.69 77.68 72.26
CA ILE A 341 -10.73 77.94 71.17
C ILE A 341 -10.11 76.62 70.67
N ASP A 342 -9.77 75.68 71.56
CA ASP A 342 -9.20 74.38 71.18
C ASP A 342 -10.23 73.49 70.45
N ALA A 343 -11.47 73.44 70.95
CA ALA A 343 -12.59 72.77 70.31
C ALA A 343 -12.93 73.40 68.94
N SER A 344 -12.90 74.73 68.82
CA SER A 344 -13.12 75.45 67.57
C SER A 344 -12.02 75.17 66.54
N ARG A 345 -10.73 75.14 66.94
CA ARG A 345 -9.63 74.70 66.07
C ARG A 345 -9.84 73.26 65.59
N LYS A 346 -10.18 72.34 66.49
CA LYS A 346 -10.42 70.92 66.16
C LYS A 346 -11.64 70.72 65.26
N LEU A 347 -12.70 71.51 65.44
CA LEU A 347 -13.87 71.54 64.55
C LEU A 347 -13.49 72.01 63.14
N ASN A 348 -12.68 73.07 63.03
CA ASN A 348 -12.22 73.60 61.75
C ASN A 348 -11.34 72.58 61.00
N ASP A 349 -10.39 71.92 61.68
CA ASP A 349 -9.57 70.86 61.07
C ASP A 349 -10.41 69.67 60.57
N LEU A 350 -11.44 69.26 61.32
CA LEU A 350 -12.37 68.21 60.91
C LEU A 350 -13.26 68.65 59.73
N SER A 351 -13.68 69.91 59.70
CA SER A 351 -14.46 70.48 58.58
C SER A 351 -13.63 70.55 57.29
N LYS A 352 -12.34 70.90 57.41
CA LYS A 352 -11.38 70.92 56.31
C LYS A 352 -11.15 69.53 55.75
N LYS A 353 -10.86 68.53 56.60
CA LYS A 353 -10.71 67.13 56.16
C LYS A 353 -11.97 66.60 55.47
N ARG A 354 -13.15 66.86 56.02
CA ARG A 354 -14.44 66.50 55.40
C ARG A 354 -14.61 67.14 54.01
N SER A 355 -14.15 68.39 53.83
CA SER A 355 -14.17 69.06 52.53
C SER A 355 -13.21 68.40 51.53
N GLU A 356 -11.97 68.11 51.94
CA GLU A 356 -10.96 67.42 51.11
C GLU A 356 -11.41 66.00 50.70
N GLU A 357 -12.00 65.24 51.63
CA GLU A 357 -12.57 63.91 51.36
C GLU A 357 -13.80 63.99 50.43
N SER A 358 -14.67 64.99 50.62
CA SER A 358 -15.82 65.21 49.72
C SER A 358 -15.39 65.58 48.30
N MET A 359 -14.31 66.34 48.12
CA MET A 359 -13.75 66.64 46.81
C MET A 359 -13.14 65.39 46.15
N LYS A 360 -12.36 64.59 46.89
CA LYS A 360 -11.80 63.32 46.39
C LYS A 360 -12.90 62.33 45.98
N LEU A 361 -13.96 62.21 46.77
CA LEU A 361 -15.08 61.31 46.43
C LEU A 361 -15.79 61.73 45.14
N LYS A 362 -16.00 63.04 44.92
CA LYS A 362 -16.54 63.57 43.66
C LYS A 362 -15.62 63.27 42.47
N GLU A 363 -14.32 63.39 42.64
CA GLU A 363 -13.33 63.06 41.60
C GLU A 363 -13.35 61.56 41.25
N VAL A 364 -13.52 60.68 42.24
CA VAL A 364 -13.67 59.23 42.02
C VAL A 364 -14.96 58.91 41.26
N ILE A 365 -16.10 59.47 41.66
CA ILE A 365 -17.40 59.25 40.99
C ILE A 365 -17.34 59.67 39.51
N VAL A 366 -16.72 60.81 39.19
CA VAL A 366 -16.56 61.26 37.80
C VAL A 366 -15.66 60.31 37.00
N LYS A 367 -14.62 59.74 37.61
CA LYS A 367 -13.76 58.74 36.95
C LYS A 367 -14.46 57.40 36.74
N GLU A 368 -15.29 56.98 37.69
CA GLU A 368 -16.14 55.78 37.58
C GLU A 368 -17.16 55.93 36.44
N GLU A 369 -17.88 57.04 36.38
CA GLU A 369 -18.85 57.34 35.30
C GLU A 369 -18.20 57.41 33.90
N LEU A 370 -16.96 57.91 33.82
CA LEU A 370 -16.18 57.92 32.57
C LEU A 370 -15.70 56.51 32.17
N ALA A 371 -15.27 55.70 33.15
CA ALA A 371 -14.85 54.32 32.90
C ALA A 371 -16.02 53.42 32.48
N GLU A 372 -17.20 53.59 33.09
CA GLU A 372 -18.42 52.88 32.71
C GLU A 372 -18.84 53.22 31.27
N LYS A 373 -18.85 54.50 30.91
CA LYS A 373 -19.16 54.94 29.53
C LYS A 373 -18.20 54.37 28.50
N LEU A 374 -16.89 54.31 28.80
CA LEU A 374 -15.91 53.68 27.92
C LEU A 374 -16.15 52.16 27.78
N ALA A 375 -16.37 51.46 28.89
CA ALA A 375 -16.65 50.03 28.88
C ALA A 375 -17.97 49.66 28.18
N ASN A 376 -18.98 50.53 28.24
CA ASN A 376 -20.23 50.38 27.51
C ASN A 376 -20.02 50.57 25.99
N TYR A 377 -19.30 51.63 25.58
CA TYR A 377 -18.95 51.88 24.17
C TYR A 377 -18.12 50.74 23.55
N GLU A 378 -17.14 50.20 24.28
CA GLU A 378 -16.39 49.03 23.83
C GLU A 378 -17.28 47.80 23.69
N ARG A 379 -18.19 47.56 24.64
CA ARG A 379 -19.11 46.41 24.59
C ARG A 379 -20.04 46.47 23.37
N GLU A 380 -20.63 47.62 23.08
CA GLU A 380 -21.46 47.83 21.88
C GLU A 380 -20.68 47.57 20.59
N LYS A 381 -19.43 48.03 20.52
CA LYS A 381 -18.53 47.79 19.38
C LYS A 381 -18.21 46.31 19.20
N TYR A 382 -17.90 45.57 20.28
CA TYR A 382 -17.67 44.13 20.22
C TYR A 382 -18.94 43.34 19.89
N GLU A 383 -20.11 43.75 20.39
CA GLU A 383 -21.39 43.12 20.09
C GLU A 383 -21.79 43.33 18.61
N GLY A 384 -21.53 44.51 18.04
CA GLY A 384 -21.69 44.78 16.61
C GLY A 384 -20.82 43.86 15.75
N ALA A 385 -19.51 43.78 16.06
CA ALA A 385 -18.58 42.90 15.35
C ALA A 385 -18.94 41.40 15.51
N ALA A 386 -19.46 40.99 16.67
CA ALA A 386 -19.91 39.61 16.89
C ALA A 386 -21.17 39.27 16.06
N LYS A 387 -22.13 40.19 15.94
CA LYS A 387 -23.31 40.03 15.08
C LYS A 387 -22.92 39.94 13.61
N GLU A 388 -22.02 40.82 13.15
CA GLU A 388 -21.47 40.81 11.80
C GLU A 388 -20.74 39.49 11.48
N ALA A 389 -19.85 39.03 12.37
CA ALA A 389 -19.15 37.76 12.23
C ALA A 389 -20.10 36.54 12.21
N SER A 390 -21.18 36.56 13.02
CA SER A 390 -22.20 35.51 13.00
C SER A 390 -22.97 35.48 11.68
N TYR A 391 -23.32 36.65 11.13
CA TYR A 391 -23.99 36.76 9.83
C TYR A 391 -23.12 36.25 8.68
N PHE A 392 -21.84 36.66 8.64
CA PHE A 392 -20.89 36.13 7.65
C PHE A 392 -20.70 34.61 7.74
N LYS A 393 -20.65 34.07 8.96
CA LYS A 393 -20.57 32.62 9.18
C LYS A 393 -21.81 31.90 8.62
N GLU A 394 -23.01 32.38 8.92
CA GLU A 394 -24.26 31.77 8.45
C GLU A 394 -24.38 31.80 6.92
N CYS A 395 -23.95 32.91 6.29
CA CYS A 395 -23.88 33.00 4.83
C CYS A 395 -22.86 32.02 4.22
N ALA A 396 -21.69 31.84 4.84
CA ALA A 396 -20.70 30.87 4.38
C ALA A 396 -21.17 29.40 4.55
N GLU A 397 -21.87 29.08 5.64
CA GLU A 397 -22.45 27.74 5.86
C GLU A 397 -23.59 27.43 4.88
N ARG A 398 -24.39 28.44 4.53
CA ARG A 398 -25.41 28.37 3.46
C ARG A 398 -24.77 28.13 2.09
N GLU A 399 -23.80 28.94 1.69
CA GLU A 399 -23.11 28.80 0.39
C GLU A 399 -22.39 27.44 0.28
N ALA A 400 -21.75 26.97 1.36
CA ALA A 400 -21.13 25.64 1.39
C ALA A 400 -22.16 24.51 1.22
N SER A 401 -23.37 24.68 1.76
CA SER A 401 -24.47 23.72 1.62
C SER A 401 -25.02 23.69 0.19
N GLU A 402 -25.24 24.86 -0.42
CA GLU A 402 -25.68 25.00 -1.82
C GLU A 402 -24.65 24.42 -2.80
N ARG A 403 -23.35 24.73 -2.62
CA ARG A 403 -22.25 24.17 -3.41
C ARG A 403 -22.24 22.64 -3.35
N LYS A 404 -22.46 22.06 -2.16
CA LYS A 404 -22.53 20.59 -1.95
C LYS A 404 -23.77 19.97 -2.61
N GLU A 405 -24.90 20.65 -2.61
CA GLU A 405 -26.11 20.19 -3.31
C GLU A 405 -25.91 20.23 -4.84
N VAL A 406 -25.29 21.28 -5.37
CA VAL A 406 -24.92 21.39 -6.79
C VAL A 406 -23.91 20.31 -7.19
N GLU A 407 -22.91 20.01 -6.35
CA GLU A 407 -21.97 18.91 -6.58
C GLU A 407 -22.67 17.54 -6.62
N LEU A 408 -23.57 17.26 -5.67
CA LEU A 408 -24.37 16.02 -5.66
C LEU A 408 -25.27 15.90 -6.90
N LYS A 409 -25.91 16.99 -7.32
CA LYS A 409 -26.71 17.05 -8.57
C LYS A 409 -25.84 16.82 -9.80
N ALA A 410 -24.65 17.40 -9.86
CA ALA A 410 -23.69 17.18 -10.95
C ALA A 410 -23.18 15.72 -11.00
N ILE A 411 -22.93 15.10 -9.85
CA ILE A 411 -22.57 13.67 -9.76
C ILE A 411 -23.73 12.78 -10.23
N HIS A 412 -24.98 13.09 -9.87
CA HIS A 412 -26.15 12.36 -10.36
C HIS A 412 -26.30 12.48 -11.88
N ALA A 413 -26.28 13.70 -12.41
CA ALA A 413 -26.37 13.97 -13.84
C ALA A 413 -25.22 13.32 -14.63
N ALA A 414 -24.01 13.27 -14.08
CA ALA A 414 -22.89 12.56 -14.68
C ALA A 414 -23.10 11.03 -14.70
N LYS A 415 -23.61 10.44 -13.61
CA LYS A 415 -23.97 9.01 -13.57
C LYS A 415 -25.08 8.67 -14.55
N GLU A 416 -26.12 9.50 -14.67
CA GLU A 416 -27.21 9.30 -15.63
C GLU A 416 -26.75 9.50 -17.07
N LYS A 417 -25.90 10.50 -17.33
CA LYS A 417 -25.28 10.69 -18.64
C LYS A 417 -24.49 9.45 -19.07
N VAL A 418 -23.60 8.92 -18.21
CA VAL A 418 -22.84 7.69 -18.51
C VAL A 418 -23.80 6.51 -18.73
N LYS A 419 -24.85 6.36 -17.91
CA LYS A 419 -25.85 5.30 -18.06
C LYS A 419 -26.64 5.40 -19.38
N LEU A 420 -26.85 6.61 -19.91
CA LEU A 420 -27.46 6.86 -21.22
C LEU A 420 -26.47 6.65 -22.37
N GLU A 421 -25.21 7.05 -22.22
CA GLU A 421 -24.14 6.79 -23.19
C GLU A 421 -23.84 5.28 -23.31
N ASP A 422 -23.79 4.55 -22.19
CA ASP A 422 -23.73 3.08 -22.14
C ASP A 422 -24.91 2.45 -22.91
N ALA A 423 -26.15 2.91 -22.65
CA ALA A 423 -27.35 2.40 -23.30
C ALA A 423 -27.40 2.70 -24.82
N LEU A 424 -26.93 3.88 -25.23
CA LEU A 424 -26.81 4.27 -26.65
C LEU A 424 -25.68 3.55 -27.37
N SER A 425 -24.63 3.12 -26.66
CA SER A 425 -23.51 2.36 -27.23
C SER A 425 -23.85 0.89 -27.54
N GLY A 426 -24.97 0.38 -26.99
CA GLY A 426 -25.32 -1.04 -27.05
C GLY A 426 -24.49 -1.95 -26.14
N SER A 427 -23.48 -1.41 -25.43
CA SER A 427 -22.61 -2.16 -24.52
C SER A 427 -23.26 -2.46 -23.17
N SER A 428 -24.37 -3.21 -23.18
CA SER A 428 -24.94 -3.76 -21.95
C SER A 428 -23.89 -4.61 -21.21
N PRO A 429 -23.69 -4.44 -19.89
CA PRO A 429 -22.72 -5.24 -19.14
C PRO A 429 -23.08 -6.72 -19.22
N GLN A 430 -22.18 -7.54 -19.77
CA GLN A 430 -22.37 -8.98 -20.00
C GLN A 430 -22.27 -9.82 -18.71
N TYR A 431 -22.58 -9.22 -17.55
CA TYR A 431 -22.46 -9.78 -16.22
C TYR A 431 -23.57 -9.22 -15.31
N ARG A 432 -23.99 -9.98 -14.30
CA ARG A 432 -25.01 -9.51 -13.34
C ARG A 432 -24.44 -8.41 -12.45
N LYS A 433 -25.11 -7.26 -12.39
CA LYS A 433 -24.84 -6.23 -11.37
C LYS A 433 -25.61 -6.58 -10.09
N PHE A 434 -24.92 -6.63 -8.97
CA PHE A 434 -25.49 -6.75 -7.62
C PHE A 434 -25.42 -5.41 -6.89
N SER A 435 -26.40 -5.10 -6.04
CA SER A 435 -26.37 -3.97 -5.14
C SER A 435 -25.40 -4.20 -3.97
N TRP A 436 -25.05 -3.14 -3.25
CA TRP A 436 -24.25 -3.26 -2.04
C TRP A 436 -25.02 -3.97 -0.92
N ASP A 437 -26.29 -3.65 -0.76
CA ASP A 437 -27.15 -4.18 0.31
C ASP A 437 -27.38 -5.69 0.15
N GLU A 438 -27.46 -6.20 -1.09
CA GLU A 438 -27.48 -7.64 -1.38
C GLU A 438 -26.19 -8.33 -0.89
N ILE A 439 -25.03 -7.72 -1.14
CA ILE A 439 -23.72 -8.26 -0.74
C ILE A 439 -23.55 -8.20 0.79
N VAL A 440 -23.92 -7.09 1.42
CA VAL A 440 -23.90 -6.92 2.88
C VAL A 440 -24.84 -7.93 3.56
N SER A 441 -26.06 -8.08 3.05
CA SER A 441 -27.05 -9.02 3.59
C SER A 441 -26.59 -10.47 3.44
N ALA A 442 -26.12 -10.88 2.25
CA ALA A 442 -25.69 -12.25 2.00
C ALA A 442 -24.44 -12.65 2.80
N THR A 443 -23.51 -11.70 3.03
CA THR A 443 -22.30 -11.94 3.83
C THR A 443 -22.50 -11.74 5.35
N SER A 444 -23.75 -11.61 5.81
CA SER A 444 -24.08 -11.34 7.22
C SER A 444 -23.28 -10.15 7.79
N SER A 445 -23.26 -9.04 7.07
CA SER A 445 -22.40 -7.86 7.34
C SER A 445 -20.90 -8.18 7.39
N PHE A 446 -20.41 -8.98 6.43
CA PHE A 446 -19.02 -9.44 6.32
C PHE A 446 -18.51 -10.23 7.54
N SER A 447 -19.35 -11.11 8.09
CA SER A 447 -18.99 -11.97 9.22
C SER A 447 -17.71 -12.78 8.96
N GLU A 448 -16.81 -12.79 9.96
CA GLU A 448 -15.57 -13.58 9.92
C GLU A 448 -15.84 -15.10 9.87
N GLU A 449 -17.03 -15.57 10.28
CA GLU A 449 -17.44 -16.98 10.16
C GLU A 449 -17.65 -17.41 8.69
N LEU A 450 -18.02 -16.46 7.83
CA LEU A 450 -18.25 -16.67 6.40
C LEU A 450 -17.00 -16.44 5.55
N LYS A 451 -15.89 -16.05 6.17
CA LYS A 451 -14.63 -15.71 5.51
C LYS A 451 -13.84 -16.96 5.14
N ILE A 452 -13.64 -17.18 3.84
CA ILE A 452 -12.94 -18.35 3.30
C ILE A 452 -11.51 -18.06 2.82
N GLY A 453 -11.13 -16.78 2.73
CA GLY A 453 -9.75 -16.41 2.37
C GLY A 453 -9.44 -14.93 2.57
N LYS A 454 -8.15 -14.62 2.71
CA LYS A 454 -7.60 -13.25 2.67
C LYS A 454 -6.25 -13.30 1.96
N GLY A 455 -6.14 -12.60 0.84
CA GLY A 455 -4.91 -12.51 0.02
C GLY A 455 -4.48 -11.06 -0.16
N ALA A 456 -3.47 -10.81 -1.01
CA ALA A 456 -3.01 -9.44 -1.29
C ALA A 456 -4.13 -8.55 -1.87
N TYR A 457 -4.94 -9.10 -2.78
CA TYR A 457 -5.96 -8.36 -3.54
C TYR A 457 -7.24 -8.07 -2.74
N GLY A 458 -7.59 -8.90 -1.75
CA GLY A 458 -8.84 -8.75 -1.01
C GLY A 458 -9.15 -9.88 -0.02
N ILE A 459 -10.37 -9.82 0.53
CA ILE A 459 -10.97 -10.84 1.40
C ILE A 459 -12.07 -11.56 0.61
N VAL A 460 -12.18 -12.88 0.76
CA VAL A 460 -13.20 -13.70 0.10
C VAL A 460 -14.16 -14.28 1.13
N TYR A 461 -15.45 -14.07 0.92
CA TYR A 461 -16.55 -14.57 1.75
C TYR A 461 -17.38 -15.59 0.99
N LYS A 462 -17.80 -16.65 1.68
CA LYS A 462 -18.82 -17.60 1.22
C LYS A 462 -20.19 -17.10 1.64
N CYS A 463 -21.13 -16.98 0.71
CA CYS A 463 -22.49 -16.60 1.03
C CYS A 463 -23.52 -17.30 0.13
N SER A 464 -24.80 -17.05 0.39
CA SER A 464 -25.91 -17.48 -0.45
C SER A 464 -26.57 -16.27 -1.10
N LEU A 465 -26.49 -16.17 -2.43
CA LEU A 465 -27.20 -15.16 -3.23
C LEU A 465 -28.24 -15.88 -4.07
N TYR A 466 -29.52 -15.52 -3.93
CA TYR A 466 -30.62 -16.14 -4.69
C TYR A 466 -30.62 -17.69 -4.59
N HIS A 467 -30.46 -18.21 -3.37
CA HIS A 467 -30.30 -19.65 -3.05
C HIS A 467 -29.09 -20.36 -3.68
N THR A 468 -28.22 -19.63 -4.39
CA THR A 468 -26.96 -20.15 -4.95
C THR A 468 -25.82 -19.87 -3.99
N THR A 469 -25.03 -20.89 -3.63
CA THR A 469 -23.81 -20.71 -2.84
C THR A 469 -22.71 -20.11 -3.73
N VAL A 470 -22.15 -18.98 -3.31
CA VAL A 470 -21.21 -18.16 -4.08
C VAL A 470 -19.99 -17.77 -3.25
N ALA A 471 -18.93 -17.34 -3.94
CA ALA A 471 -17.76 -16.69 -3.34
C ALA A 471 -17.73 -15.21 -3.73
N VAL A 472 -17.74 -14.29 -2.76
CA VAL A 472 -17.65 -12.84 -2.96
C VAL A 472 -16.24 -12.36 -2.59
N LYS A 473 -15.48 -11.89 -3.57
CA LYS A 473 -14.16 -11.27 -3.44
C LYS A 473 -14.34 -9.76 -3.24
N VAL A 474 -14.07 -9.26 -2.04
CA VAL A 474 -14.11 -7.83 -1.68
C VAL A 474 -12.68 -7.30 -1.73
N LEU A 475 -12.39 -6.37 -2.65
CA LEU A 475 -11.04 -5.82 -2.81
C LEU A 475 -10.71 -4.81 -1.70
N HIS A 476 -9.43 -4.76 -1.30
CA HIS A 476 -8.96 -4.10 -0.06
C HIS A 476 -9.13 -2.56 0.07
N SER A 477 -9.77 -1.85 -0.86
CA SER A 477 -10.01 -0.40 -0.68
C SER A 477 -11.27 0.13 -1.35
N ILE A 478 -12.02 0.93 -0.60
CA ILE A 478 -13.13 1.75 -1.09
C ILE A 478 -12.60 2.67 -2.20
N GLY A 479 -13.05 2.47 -3.44
CA GLY A 479 -12.54 3.15 -4.63
C GLY A 479 -11.74 2.28 -5.62
N ASN A 480 -11.40 1.03 -5.28
CA ASN A 480 -10.66 0.13 -6.19
C ASN A 480 -11.45 -0.37 -7.41
N HIS A 481 -12.66 0.14 -7.63
CA HIS A 481 -13.35 0.03 -8.93
C HIS A 481 -12.56 0.68 -10.08
N LYS A 482 -11.61 1.57 -9.78
CA LYS A 482 -10.63 2.12 -10.75
C LYS A 482 -9.32 1.33 -10.84
N SER A 483 -9.16 0.26 -10.06
CA SER A 483 -7.97 -0.58 -10.15
C SER A 483 -7.95 -1.32 -11.50
N LYS A 484 -6.79 -1.35 -12.14
CA LYS A 484 -6.63 -2.06 -13.42
C LYS A 484 -6.99 -3.54 -13.29
N GLN A 485 -6.64 -4.15 -12.16
CA GLN A 485 -6.92 -5.56 -11.88
C GLN A 485 -8.43 -5.87 -11.85
N PHE A 486 -9.23 -5.06 -11.14
CA PHE A 486 -10.69 -5.24 -11.11
C PHE A 486 -11.31 -5.10 -12.51
N GLN A 487 -10.93 -4.05 -13.25
CA GLN A 487 -11.46 -3.81 -14.59
C GLN A 487 -11.02 -4.91 -15.58
N GLN A 488 -9.77 -5.37 -15.51
CA GLN A 488 -9.22 -6.43 -16.35
C GLN A 488 -9.87 -7.79 -16.06
N GLU A 489 -10.07 -8.14 -14.79
CA GLU A 489 -10.75 -9.38 -14.39
C GLU A 489 -12.23 -9.37 -14.83
N LEU A 490 -12.92 -8.24 -14.62
CA LEU A 490 -14.32 -8.04 -15.02
C LEU A 490 -14.50 -8.03 -16.55
N GLU A 491 -13.61 -7.37 -17.29
CA GLU A 491 -13.66 -7.32 -18.76
C GLU A 491 -13.43 -8.70 -19.37
N ILE A 492 -12.46 -9.46 -18.86
CA ILE A 492 -12.14 -10.79 -19.40
C ILE A 492 -13.26 -11.79 -19.04
N LEU A 493 -13.58 -11.96 -17.76
CA LEU A 493 -14.51 -13.00 -17.30
C LEU A 493 -15.99 -12.74 -17.62
N SER A 494 -16.37 -11.53 -18.03
CA SER A 494 -17.72 -11.29 -18.58
C SER A 494 -17.85 -11.71 -20.06
N LYS A 495 -16.72 -11.87 -20.77
CA LYS A 495 -16.69 -12.22 -22.20
C LYS A 495 -16.36 -13.70 -22.44
N ILE A 496 -15.48 -14.30 -21.63
CA ILE A 496 -14.99 -15.68 -21.85
C ILE A 496 -15.58 -16.67 -20.84
N HIS A 497 -15.89 -17.87 -21.32
CA HIS A 497 -16.45 -18.96 -20.51
C HIS A 497 -15.78 -20.29 -20.90
N HIS A 498 -15.30 -21.05 -19.91
CA HIS A 498 -14.65 -22.35 -20.11
C HIS A 498 -14.85 -23.24 -18.87
N PRO A 499 -15.06 -24.57 -18.99
CA PRO A 499 -15.32 -25.43 -17.84
C PRO A 499 -14.26 -25.38 -16.74
N ASN A 500 -12.99 -25.17 -17.12
CA ASN A 500 -11.84 -25.08 -16.21
C ASN A 500 -11.33 -23.64 -15.98
N LEU A 501 -12.17 -22.62 -16.20
CA LEU A 501 -11.97 -21.25 -15.71
C LEU A 501 -13.04 -20.92 -14.66
N LEU A 502 -12.68 -20.15 -13.64
CA LEU A 502 -13.58 -19.78 -12.55
C LEU A 502 -14.68 -18.84 -13.05
N LEU A 503 -15.94 -19.27 -12.93
CA LEU A 503 -17.10 -18.55 -13.45
C LEU A 503 -17.40 -17.30 -12.61
N LEU A 504 -17.34 -16.13 -13.26
CA LEU A 504 -17.86 -14.88 -12.71
C LEU A 504 -19.38 -14.84 -12.90
N LEU A 505 -20.12 -14.90 -11.78
CA LEU A 505 -21.59 -14.78 -11.76
C LEU A 505 -22.05 -13.32 -11.82
N GLY A 506 -21.20 -12.38 -11.40
CA GLY A 506 -21.46 -10.95 -11.47
C GLY A 506 -20.53 -10.10 -10.62
N ALA A 507 -20.89 -8.84 -10.41
CA ALA A 507 -20.09 -7.88 -9.65
C ALA A 507 -20.95 -6.82 -8.96
N CYS A 508 -20.41 -6.19 -7.91
CA CYS A 508 -20.87 -4.88 -7.42
C CYS A 508 -19.79 -3.84 -7.75
N PRO A 509 -19.87 -3.14 -8.91
CA PRO A 509 -18.78 -2.30 -9.38
C PRO A 509 -18.46 -1.14 -8.47
N ASP A 510 -19.45 -0.40 -7.95
CA ASP A 510 -19.22 0.80 -7.13
C ASP A 510 -18.30 0.52 -5.91
N HIS A 511 -18.43 -0.66 -5.31
CA HIS A 511 -17.71 -1.11 -4.12
C HIS A 511 -16.52 -2.06 -4.43
N GLY A 512 -16.26 -2.37 -5.71
CA GLY A 512 -15.14 -3.22 -6.11
C GLY A 512 -15.26 -4.68 -5.65
N CYS A 513 -16.45 -5.27 -5.75
CA CYS A 513 -16.69 -6.68 -5.42
C CYS A 513 -16.94 -7.54 -6.67
N LEU A 514 -16.36 -8.73 -6.70
CA LEU A 514 -16.58 -9.75 -7.73
C LEU A 514 -17.26 -10.97 -7.11
N VAL A 515 -18.24 -11.56 -7.80
CA VAL A 515 -19.07 -12.67 -7.34
C VAL A 515 -18.85 -13.87 -8.25
N TYR A 516 -18.35 -14.97 -7.70
CA TYR A 516 -18.02 -16.20 -8.44
C TYR A 516 -18.82 -17.39 -7.91
N GLU A 517 -18.79 -18.49 -8.66
CA GLU A 517 -19.16 -19.80 -8.12
C GLU A 517 -18.33 -20.16 -6.87
N TYR A 518 -18.94 -20.89 -5.92
CA TYR A 518 -18.23 -21.40 -4.75
C TYR A 518 -17.56 -22.75 -5.05
N MET A 519 -16.28 -22.87 -4.70
CA MET A 519 -15.46 -24.05 -4.98
C MET A 519 -15.24 -24.85 -3.68
N GLU A 520 -15.90 -26.00 -3.54
CA GLU A 520 -16.04 -26.69 -2.24
C GLU A 520 -14.72 -27.18 -1.61
N ASN A 521 -13.72 -27.52 -2.42
CA ASN A 521 -12.45 -28.08 -1.96
C ASN A 521 -11.33 -27.03 -1.81
N GLY A 522 -11.63 -25.73 -1.94
CA GLY A 522 -10.65 -24.66 -1.79
C GLY A 522 -9.67 -24.58 -2.96
N ASN A 523 -8.41 -24.23 -2.70
CA ASN A 523 -7.33 -24.16 -3.70
C ASN A 523 -6.42 -25.40 -3.67
N LEU A 524 -5.72 -25.63 -4.79
CA LEU A 524 -4.83 -26.77 -4.98
C LEU A 524 -3.60 -26.73 -4.05
N GLU A 525 -3.10 -25.54 -3.67
CA GLU A 525 -1.94 -25.42 -2.77
C GLU A 525 -2.24 -25.99 -1.38
N GLU A 526 -3.32 -25.51 -0.74
CA GLU A 526 -3.74 -25.98 0.58
C GLU A 526 -4.16 -27.45 0.57
N ARG A 527 -4.65 -27.97 -0.57
CA ARG A 527 -5.04 -29.38 -0.72
C ARG A 527 -3.86 -30.31 -0.95
N LEU A 528 -2.83 -29.89 -1.70
CA LEU A 528 -1.56 -30.64 -1.81
C LEU A 528 -0.79 -30.64 -0.48
N LEU A 529 -0.75 -29.50 0.22
CA LEU A 529 -0.17 -29.38 1.56
C LEU A 529 -1.06 -29.98 2.67
N ARG A 530 -2.21 -30.57 2.31
CA ARG A 530 -3.21 -31.21 3.20
C ARG A 530 -3.55 -30.38 4.45
N LYS A 531 -3.65 -29.06 4.27
CA LYS A 531 -4.12 -28.14 5.31
C LYS A 531 -5.50 -28.61 5.82
N ASN A 532 -5.72 -28.45 7.12
CA ASN A 532 -6.90 -28.93 7.84
C ASN A 532 -7.12 -30.46 7.73
N SER A 533 -6.05 -31.25 7.62
CA SER A 533 -6.06 -32.73 7.56
C SER A 533 -6.90 -33.31 6.42
N THR A 534 -7.00 -32.57 5.30
CA THR A 534 -7.81 -32.98 4.15
C THR A 534 -7.28 -34.27 3.50
N THR A 535 -8.18 -35.02 2.86
CA THR A 535 -7.84 -36.29 2.19
C THR A 535 -6.80 -36.08 1.09
N PRO A 536 -5.84 -36.99 0.88
CA PRO A 536 -4.92 -36.90 -0.24
C PRO A 536 -5.66 -36.81 -1.58
N ILE A 537 -5.12 -36.05 -2.54
CA ILE A 537 -5.54 -36.13 -3.94
C ILE A 537 -4.80 -37.34 -4.55
N PRO A 538 -5.49 -38.40 -5.04
CA PRO A 538 -4.81 -39.54 -5.63
C PRO A 538 -4.21 -39.19 -7.00
N TRP A 539 -3.21 -39.94 -7.46
CA TRP A 539 -2.43 -39.60 -8.66
C TRP A 539 -3.28 -39.36 -9.93
N PHE A 540 -4.36 -40.12 -10.12
CA PHE A 540 -5.22 -40.01 -11.30
C PHE A 540 -6.00 -38.69 -11.34
N GLU A 541 -6.46 -38.21 -10.19
CA GLU A 541 -7.04 -36.86 -10.07
C GLU A 541 -5.99 -35.78 -10.40
N ARG A 542 -4.73 -35.98 -10.01
CA ARG A 542 -3.63 -35.03 -10.32
C ARG A 542 -3.30 -34.96 -11.81
N TYR A 543 -3.34 -36.09 -12.52
CA TYR A 543 -3.22 -36.14 -13.97
C TYR A 543 -4.38 -35.39 -14.65
N ARG A 544 -5.62 -35.60 -14.18
CA ARG A 544 -6.79 -34.90 -14.71
C ARG A 544 -6.71 -33.39 -14.47
N ILE A 545 -6.31 -32.95 -13.27
CA ILE A 545 -6.08 -31.54 -12.92
C ILE A 545 -5.00 -30.91 -13.83
N ALA A 546 -3.92 -31.62 -14.14
CA ALA A 546 -2.90 -31.12 -15.07
C ALA A 546 -3.46 -30.88 -16.48
N TRP A 547 -4.26 -31.81 -17.02
CA TRP A 547 -4.93 -31.65 -18.32
C TRP A 547 -5.98 -30.53 -18.30
N GLU A 548 -6.81 -30.45 -17.25
CA GLU A 548 -7.85 -29.41 -17.06
C GLU A 548 -7.23 -28.00 -17.06
N VAL A 549 -6.11 -27.81 -16.35
CA VAL A 549 -5.36 -26.54 -16.32
C VAL A 549 -4.72 -26.23 -17.68
N ALA A 550 -4.10 -27.21 -18.35
CA ALA A 550 -3.54 -27.01 -19.69
C ALA A 550 -4.61 -26.62 -20.72
N SER A 551 -5.79 -27.22 -20.63
CA SER A 551 -6.94 -26.94 -21.49
C SER A 551 -7.43 -25.49 -21.33
N ALA A 552 -7.59 -25.03 -20.08
CA ALA A 552 -7.94 -23.65 -19.78
C ALA A 552 -6.88 -22.64 -20.26
N LEU A 553 -5.60 -22.94 -20.10
CA LEU A 553 -4.51 -22.08 -20.60
C LEU A 553 -4.50 -22.01 -22.14
N ALA A 554 -4.70 -23.14 -22.84
CA ALA A 554 -4.75 -23.15 -24.29
C ALA A 554 -5.97 -22.38 -24.83
N PHE A 555 -7.10 -22.40 -24.12
CA PHE A 555 -8.26 -21.56 -24.42
C PHE A 555 -7.95 -20.06 -24.25
N LEU A 556 -7.26 -19.66 -23.17
CA LEU A 556 -6.81 -18.27 -22.97
C LEU A 556 -5.82 -17.82 -24.05
N HIS A 557 -4.83 -18.65 -24.39
CA HIS A 557 -3.81 -18.35 -25.41
C HIS A 557 -4.38 -18.32 -26.83
N SER A 558 -5.36 -19.19 -27.14
CA SER A 558 -5.99 -19.23 -28.47
C SER A 558 -7.04 -18.14 -28.71
N SER A 559 -7.47 -17.44 -27.66
CA SER A 559 -8.49 -16.38 -27.70
C SER A 559 -8.19 -15.26 -28.72
N ARG A 560 -9.24 -14.73 -29.36
CA ARG A 560 -9.16 -13.72 -30.44
C ARG A 560 -10.09 -12.53 -30.18
N PRO A 561 -9.76 -11.31 -30.64
CA PRO A 561 -8.62 -10.95 -31.50
C PRO A 561 -7.26 -10.99 -30.81
N THR A 562 -7.21 -10.96 -29.47
CA THR A 562 -5.98 -10.86 -28.68
C THR A 562 -5.81 -12.08 -27.75
N PRO A 563 -4.67 -12.80 -27.80
CA PRO A 563 -4.31 -13.80 -26.79
C PRO A 563 -4.32 -13.23 -25.38
N ILE A 564 -4.79 -14.03 -24.42
CA ILE A 564 -4.87 -13.68 -22.99
C ILE A 564 -3.78 -14.47 -22.25
N ILE A 565 -2.81 -13.77 -21.65
CA ILE A 565 -1.75 -14.40 -20.83
C ILE A 565 -2.10 -14.20 -19.35
N HIS A 566 -2.01 -15.25 -18.53
CA HIS A 566 -2.45 -15.28 -17.13
C HIS A 566 -1.50 -14.56 -16.16
N ARG A 567 -0.19 -14.66 -16.39
CA ARG A 567 0.93 -14.03 -15.63
C ARG A 567 1.16 -14.53 -14.19
N ASP A 568 0.12 -14.92 -13.44
CA ASP A 568 0.24 -15.40 -12.04
C ASP A 568 -0.47 -16.75 -11.83
N LEU A 569 -0.15 -17.72 -12.68
CA LEU A 569 -0.58 -19.11 -12.50
C LEU A 569 0.24 -19.78 -11.39
N LYS A 570 -0.44 -20.42 -10.43
CA LYS A 570 0.14 -21.13 -9.28
C LYS A 570 -0.93 -22.01 -8.62
N PRO A 571 -0.58 -23.01 -7.78
CA PRO A 571 -1.58 -23.86 -7.12
C PRO A 571 -2.58 -23.09 -6.24
N ALA A 572 -2.19 -21.97 -5.64
CA ALA A 572 -3.11 -21.12 -4.87
C ALA A 572 -4.23 -20.46 -5.74
N ASN A 573 -3.99 -20.30 -7.05
CA ASN A 573 -4.94 -19.72 -8.02
C ASN A 573 -5.69 -20.79 -8.84
N ILE A 574 -5.49 -22.09 -8.53
CA ILE A 574 -6.24 -23.21 -9.10
C ILE A 574 -7.22 -23.69 -8.02
N LEU A 575 -8.51 -23.46 -8.22
CA LEU A 575 -9.57 -23.84 -7.27
C LEU A 575 -10.16 -25.20 -7.63
N LEU A 576 -10.63 -25.95 -6.63
CA LEU A 576 -11.17 -27.30 -6.77
C LEU A 576 -12.64 -27.33 -6.33
N GLY A 577 -13.53 -27.69 -7.25
CA GLY A 577 -14.97 -27.82 -7.00
C GLY A 577 -15.34 -29.21 -6.47
N ARG A 578 -16.62 -29.58 -6.60
CA ARG A 578 -17.08 -30.96 -6.42
C ARG A 578 -16.30 -31.92 -7.32
N ASN A 579 -16.08 -33.13 -6.82
CA ASN A 579 -15.32 -34.19 -7.50
C ASN A 579 -13.91 -33.77 -7.95
N LEU A 580 -13.31 -32.75 -7.30
CA LEU A 580 -11.99 -32.19 -7.60
C LEU A 580 -11.82 -31.70 -9.04
N VAL A 581 -12.90 -31.28 -9.71
CA VAL A 581 -12.81 -30.54 -10.98
C VAL A 581 -12.12 -29.21 -10.72
N SER A 582 -11.01 -28.96 -11.43
CA SER A 582 -10.18 -27.77 -11.24
C SER A 582 -10.58 -26.61 -12.15
N LYS A 583 -10.41 -25.38 -11.65
CA LYS A 583 -10.63 -24.14 -12.38
C LYS A 583 -9.57 -23.11 -12.06
N ILE A 584 -9.01 -22.45 -13.07
CA ILE A 584 -8.08 -21.33 -12.88
C ILE A 584 -8.88 -20.07 -12.54
N GLY A 585 -8.47 -19.34 -11.50
CA GLY A 585 -9.03 -18.06 -11.10
C GLY A 585 -7.97 -16.98 -10.85
N ASP A 586 -8.39 -15.82 -10.35
CA ASP A 586 -7.55 -14.65 -10.09
C ASP A 586 -6.90 -14.04 -11.36
N ILE A 587 -7.72 -13.93 -12.41
CA ILE A 587 -7.35 -13.43 -13.74
C ILE A 587 -7.00 -11.93 -13.74
N GLY A 588 -7.10 -11.22 -12.61
CA GLY A 588 -6.84 -9.77 -12.51
C GLY A 588 -5.41 -9.31 -12.84
N LEU A 589 -4.41 -10.19 -12.88
CA LEU A 589 -3.08 -9.86 -13.43
C LEU A 589 -2.95 -10.11 -14.94
N SER A 590 -3.93 -10.73 -15.59
CA SER A 590 -3.84 -11.15 -16.99
C SER A 590 -3.67 -10.00 -17.98
N THR A 591 -3.27 -10.28 -19.21
CA THR A 591 -3.08 -9.23 -20.24
C THR A 591 -3.44 -9.69 -21.63
N MET A 592 -4.22 -8.87 -22.33
CA MET A 592 -4.64 -9.03 -23.72
C MET A 592 -3.60 -8.44 -24.68
N LEU A 593 -2.92 -9.28 -25.45
CA LEU A 593 -1.91 -8.84 -26.42
C LEU A 593 -2.55 -8.22 -27.68
N HIS A 594 -2.55 -6.89 -27.74
CA HIS A 594 -3.05 -6.14 -28.90
C HIS A 594 -2.10 -6.30 -30.11
N SER A 595 -2.68 -6.61 -31.27
CA SER A 595 -1.97 -7.10 -32.46
C SER A 595 -1.31 -6.03 -33.34
N ASP A 596 -1.46 -4.73 -33.01
CA ASP A 596 -0.94 -3.59 -33.80
C ASP A 596 0.60 -3.50 -33.91
N ASN A 597 1.34 -4.44 -33.31
CA ASN A 597 2.79 -4.56 -33.50
C ASN A 597 3.15 -6.00 -33.89
N LEU A 598 3.84 -6.15 -35.02
CA LEU A 598 4.26 -7.44 -35.63
C LEU A 598 5.41 -8.15 -34.86
N SER A 599 5.31 -8.20 -33.54
CA SER A 599 6.19 -8.99 -32.67
C SER A 599 5.41 -9.45 -31.43
N THR A 600 5.43 -10.76 -31.17
CA THR A 600 4.87 -11.44 -29.99
C THR A 600 5.63 -11.13 -28.68
N MET A 601 6.10 -9.89 -28.53
CA MET A 601 7.02 -9.44 -27.49
C MET A 601 6.68 -8.01 -27.04
N TYR A 602 5.89 -7.90 -25.97
CA TYR A 602 5.64 -6.61 -25.31
C TYR A 602 6.77 -6.28 -24.32
N LYS A 603 7.30 -5.05 -24.39
CA LYS A 603 8.27 -4.48 -23.43
C LYS A 603 7.75 -3.16 -22.85
N ASP A 604 6.77 -3.24 -21.96
CA ASP A 604 6.31 -2.13 -21.10
C ASP A 604 5.52 -2.72 -19.90
N SER A 605 6.18 -3.54 -19.08
CA SER A 605 5.68 -4.05 -17.78
C SER A 605 6.85 -4.36 -16.84
N GLU A 606 6.70 -4.04 -15.55
CA GLU A 606 7.57 -4.59 -14.50
C GLU A 606 7.21 -6.08 -14.28
N PRO A 607 8.15 -6.94 -13.87
CA PRO A 607 7.85 -8.32 -13.51
C PRO A 607 6.82 -8.40 -12.39
N VAL A 608 5.68 -9.02 -12.69
CA VAL A 608 4.54 -9.26 -11.77
C VAL A 608 4.18 -10.73 -11.79
N GLY A 609 3.73 -11.24 -10.65
CA GLY A 609 3.47 -12.66 -10.39
C GLY A 609 4.15 -13.13 -9.10
N THR A 610 4.05 -14.42 -8.81
CA THR A 610 4.58 -15.02 -7.57
C THR A 610 5.96 -15.63 -7.78
N LEU A 611 6.97 -15.23 -6.99
CA LEU A 611 8.42 -15.39 -7.27
C LEU A 611 8.86 -16.74 -7.89
N CYS A 612 8.39 -17.88 -7.38
CA CYS A 612 8.80 -19.21 -7.87
C CYS A 612 8.19 -19.60 -9.24
N TYR A 613 7.13 -18.90 -9.67
CA TYR A 613 6.35 -19.16 -10.88
C TYR A 613 6.56 -18.11 -11.97
N ILE A 614 7.24 -16.99 -11.66
CA ILE A 614 7.61 -15.98 -12.66
C ILE A 614 8.62 -16.62 -13.63
N ASP A 615 8.31 -16.57 -14.92
CA ASP A 615 9.23 -16.95 -15.99
C ASP A 615 10.56 -16.18 -15.87
N PRO A 616 11.71 -16.87 -15.72
CA PRO A 616 13.02 -16.23 -15.48
C PRO A 616 13.52 -15.44 -16.70
N GLU A 617 13.02 -15.70 -17.91
CA GLU A 617 13.31 -14.88 -19.08
C GLU A 617 12.46 -13.60 -19.08
N TYR A 618 11.18 -13.68 -18.69
CA TYR A 618 10.32 -12.51 -18.48
C TYR A 618 10.86 -11.61 -17.36
N GLN A 619 11.22 -12.17 -16.20
CA GLN A 619 11.81 -11.46 -15.07
C GLN A 619 13.09 -10.69 -15.47
N ARG A 620 13.92 -11.27 -16.34
CA ARG A 620 15.17 -10.66 -16.82
C ARG A 620 14.99 -9.64 -17.94
N SER A 621 14.03 -9.86 -18.85
CA SER A 621 13.92 -9.12 -20.12
C SER A 621 12.78 -8.10 -20.18
N GLY A 622 11.80 -8.21 -19.27
CA GLY A 622 10.52 -7.51 -19.33
C GLY A 622 9.60 -7.98 -20.47
N VAL A 623 9.99 -9.03 -21.22
CA VAL A 623 9.20 -9.58 -22.34
C VAL A 623 8.33 -10.72 -21.86
N ILE A 624 7.01 -10.55 -21.91
CA ILE A 624 6.06 -11.63 -21.65
C ILE A 624 5.57 -12.27 -22.96
N SER A 625 5.20 -13.55 -22.87
CA SER A 625 4.65 -14.39 -23.94
C SER A 625 3.78 -15.50 -23.35
N GLU A 626 2.97 -16.18 -24.15
CA GLU A 626 2.24 -17.41 -23.77
C GLU A 626 3.14 -18.46 -23.10
N LYS A 627 4.39 -18.61 -23.59
CA LYS A 627 5.44 -19.47 -22.99
C LYS A 627 5.84 -19.09 -21.55
N SER A 628 5.38 -17.96 -21.02
CA SER A 628 5.61 -17.56 -19.63
C SER A 628 4.60 -18.22 -18.69
N ASP A 629 3.35 -18.43 -19.11
CA ASP A 629 2.39 -19.27 -18.37
C ASP A 629 2.78 -20.74 -18.45
N VAL A 630 3.40 -21.19 -19.57
CA VAL A 630 3.92 -22.56 -19.72
C VAL A 630 5.00 -22.87 -18.66
N TYR A 631 5.87 -21.91 -18.32
CA TYR A 631 6.84 -22.07 -17.22
C TYR A 631 6.14 -22.26 -15.88
N ALA A 632 5.19 -21.40 -15.55
CA ALA A 632 4.40 -21.51 -14.33
C ALA A 632 3.63 -22.85 -14.25
N PHE A 633 3.10 -23.31 -15.37
CA PHE A 633 2.42 -24.60 -15.49
C PHE A 633 3.37 -25.80 -15.31
N GLY A 634 4.61 -25.71 -15.81
CA GLY A 634 5.66 -26.69 -15.51
C GLY A 634 5.89 -26.83 -14.00
N MET A 635 6.01 -25.72 -13.28
CA MET A 635 6.12 -25.73 -11.81
C MET A 635 4.89 -26.36 -11.14
N VAL A 636 3.66 -26.10 -11.62
CA VAL A 636 2.44 -26.75 -11.13
C VAL A 636 2.47 -28.27 -11.33
N ILE A 637 2.92 -28.77 -12.49
CA ILE A 637 3.10 -30.22 -12.73
C ILE A 637 4.06 -30.83 -11.70
N LEU A 638 5.22 -30.20 -11.47
CA LEU A 638 6.20 -30.75 -10.52
C LEU A 638 5.66 -30.77 -9.08
N GLN A 639 4.81 -29.81 -8.70
CA GLN A 639 4.15 -29.82 -7.39
C GLN A 639 3.01 -30.83 -7.29
N LEU A 640 2.26 -31.08 -8.37
CA LEU A 640 1.26 -32.17 -8.42
C LEU A 640 1.93 -33.53 -8.17
N LEU A 641 3.10 -33.79 -8.78
CA LEU A 641 3.86 -35.02 -8.60
C LEU A 641 4.41 -35.22 -7.18
N THR A 642 4.90 -34.14 -6.55
CA THR A 642 5.75 -34.24 -5.35
C THR A 642 5.11 -33.73 -4.06
N ALA A 643 4.01 -32.96 -4.14
CA ALA A 643 3.42 -32.17 -3.06
C ALA A 643 4.39 -31.22 -2.31
N LYS A 644 5.58 -30.93 -2.88
CA LYS A 644 6.62 -30.12 -2.25
C LYS A 644 6.49 -28.63 -2.59
N PRO A 645 7.08 -27.73 -1.78
CA PRO A 645 7.19 -26.32 -2.13
C PRO A 645 7.96 -26.11 -3.44
N ALA A 646 7.62 -25.08 -4.21
CA ALA A 646 8.22 -24.81 -5.53
C ALA A 646 9.72 -24.42 -5.50
N ILE A 647 10.30 -24.14 -4.33
CA ILE A 647 11.70 -23.69 -4.22
C ILE A 647 12.69 -24.83 -4.54
N ALA A 648 13.61 -24.58 -5.46
CA ALA A 648 14.57 -25.56 -6.01
C ALA A 648 13.95 -26.85 -6.61
N LEU A 649 12.64 -26.87 -6.85
CA LEU A 649 11.92 -28.10 -7.18
C LEU A 649 12.32 -28.71 -8.53
N THR A 650 12.65 -27.90 -9.53
CA THR A 650 13.18 -28.37 -10.82
C THR A 650 14.45 -29.19 -10.65
N TYR A 651 15.45 -28.64 -9.96
CA TYR A 651 16.72 -29.32 -9.66
C TYR A 651 16.53 -30.62 -8.87
N VAL A 652 15.58 -30.64 -7.92
CA VAL A 652 15.25 -31.85 -7.15
C VAL A 652 14.67 -32.95 -8.05
N VAL A 653 13.78 -32.60 -8.98
CA VAL A 653 13.18 -33.57 -9.92
C VAL A 653 14.18 -34.03 -10.97
N GLU A 654 14.95 -33.11 -11.54
CA GLU A 654 16.02 -33.39 -12.50
C GLU A 654 17.05 -34.37 -11.92
N THR A 655 17.60 -34.06 -10.73
CA THR A 655 18.57 -34.93 -10.04
C THR A 655 17.98 -36.31 -9.71
N ALA A 656 16.69 -36.38 -9.37
CA ALA A 656 16.03 -37.66 -9.07
C ALA A 656 15.79 -38.52 -10.33
N ILE A 657 15.50 -37.90 -11.49
CA ILE A 657 15.37 -38.61 -12.76
C ILE A 657 16.74 -39.12 -13.23
N ASP A 658 17.78 -38.27 -13.22
CA ASP A 658 19.14 -38.64 -13.62
C ASP A 658 19.74 -39.72 -12.71
N GLY A 659 19.42 -39.69 -11.42
CA GLY A 659 19.80 -40.72 -10.45
C GLY A 659 18.95 -42.00 -10.49
N GLY A 660 17.89 -42.06 -11.30
CA GLY A 660 16.94 -43.18 -11.36
C GLY A 660 15.93 -43.27 -10.20
N ASN A 661 16.01 -42.35 -9.24
CA ASN A 661 15.30 -42.35 -7.95
C ASN A 661 14.05 -41.46 -7.96
N LEU A 662 13.35 -41.36 -9.10
CA LEU A 662 12.14 -40.52 -9.22
C LEU A 662 11.07 -40.89 -8.17
N ILE A 663 10.92 -42.19 -7.86
CA ILE A 663 9.91 -42.69 -6.92
C ILE A 663 10.07 -42.05 -5.53
N ASP A 664 11.30 -41.89 -5.04
CA ASP A 664 11.62 -41.37 -3.71
C ASP A 664 11.20 -39.90 -3.51
N ILE A 665 10.95 -39.17 -4.60
CA ILE A 665 10.52 -37.76 -4.54
C ILE A 665 9.03 -37.54 -4.81
N LEU A 666 8.30 -38.55 -5.29
CA LEU A 666 6.86 -38.47 -5.48
C LEU A 666 6.13 -38.35 -4.14
N ASP A 667 4.88 -37.91 -4.18
CA ASP A 667 4.01 -37.92 -3.00
C ASP A 667 3.45 -39.35 -2.74
N PRO A 668 3.83 -40.03 -1.64
CA PRO A 668 3.35 -41.38 -1.35
C PRO A 668 1.86 -41.42 -0.99
N GLU A 669 1.28 -40.31 -0.50
CA GLU A 669 -0.13 -40.23 -0.12
C GLU A 669 -1.05 -40.19 -1.35
N ALA A 670 -0.50 -39.97 -2.56
CA ALA A 670 -1.23 -40.06 -3.82
C ALA A 670 -1.51 -41.51 -4.28
N GLY A 671 -0.98 -42.52 -3.58
CA GLY A 671 -1.11 -43.93 -3.91
C GLY A 671 -0.08 -44.43 -4.93
N THR A 672 -0.30 -45.63 -5.47
CA THR A 672 0.63 -46.29 -6.39
C THR A 672 0.69 -45.60 -7.76
N TRP A 673 1.70 -44.77 -7.97
CA TRP A 673 1.95 -44.06 -9.23
C TRP A 673 2.33 -45.03 -10.38
N PRO A 674 1.75 -44.87 -11.58
CA PRO A 674 2.19 -45.62 -12.76
C PRO A 674 3.52 -45.05 -13.28
N PHE A 675 4.61 -45.80 -13.14
CA PHE A 675 5.97 -45.27 -13.24
C PHE A 675 6.31 -44.62 -14.59
N GLN A 676 5.95 -45.24 -15.72
CA GLN A 676 6.30 -44.73 -17.06
C GLN A 676 5.56 -43.43 -17.37
N GLU A 677 4.25 -43.40 -17.11
CA GLU A 677 3.40 -42.23 -17.25
C GLU A 677 3.80 -41.09 -16.31
N THR A 678 4.28 -41.43 -15.11
CA THR A 678 4.78 -40.45 -14.13
C THR A 678 6.12 -39.86 -14.56
N LEU A 679 7.00 -40.68 -15.16
CA LEU A 679 8.25 -40.23 -15.75
C LEU A 679 8.02 -39.35 -16.99
N ASP A 680 7.05 -39.69 -17.84
CA ASP A 680 6.60 -38.85 -18.95
C ASP A 680 6.09 -37.49 -18.44
N LEU A 681 5.24 -37.47 -17.40
CA LEU A 681 4.71 -36.24 -16.82
C LEU A 681 5.80 -35.39 -16.13
N ALA A 682 6.76 -36.03 -15.44
CA ALA A 682 7.87 -35.33 -14.80
C ALA A 682 8.79 -34.66 -15.82
N ARG A 683 9.12 -35.36 -16.91
CA ARG A 683 9.86 -34.82 -18.06
C ARG A 683 9.11 -33.68 -18.74
N LEU A 684 7.79 -33.81 -18.91
CA LEU A 684 6.95 -32.74 -19.43
C LEU A 684 7.01 -31.49 -18.54
N GLY A 685 6.85 -31.66 -17.22
CA GLY A 685 6.95 -30.58 -16.23
C GLY A 685 8.30 -29.85 -16.27
N LEU A 686 9.42 -30.59 -16.34
CA LEU A 686 10.75 -30.01 -16.51
C LEU A 686 10.88 -29.24 -17.84
N SER A 687 10.46 -29.84 -18.96
CA SER A 687 10.54 -29.17 -20.28
C SER A 687 9.71 -27.88 -20.35
N CYS A 688 8.56 -27.83 -19.67
CA CYS A 688 7.76 -26.63 -19.50
C CYS A 688 8.47 -25.57 -18.63
N ALA A 689 9.17 -26.01 -17.57
CA ALA A 689 9.92 -25.16 -16.64
C ALA A 689 11.32 -24.72 -17.14
N GLU A 690 11.63 -24.91 -18.43
CA GLU A 690 12.93 -24.53 -19.00
C GLU A 690 13.28 -23.04 -18.84
N LEU A 691 14.57 -22.73 -18.69
CA LEU A 691 15.04 -21.37 -18.39
C LEU A 691 14.96 -20.41 -19.59
N ARG A 692 14.79 -20.94 -20.80
CA ARG A 692 14.73 -20.23 -22.08
C ARG A 692 13.39 -20.50 -22.76
N ARG A 693 12.65 -19.44 -23.13
CA ARG A 693 11.28 -19.53 -23.71
C ARG A 693 11.20 -20.35 -25.00
N ARG A 694 12.33 -20.45 -25.71
CA ARG A 694 12.49 -21.13 -27.01
C ARG A 694 12.62 -22.65 -26.91
N ASP A 695 13.06 -23.16 -25.76
CA ASP A 695 13.28 -24.60 -25.56
C ASP A 695 12.07 -25.26 -24.86
N ARG A 696 11.19 -24.45 -24.24
CA ARG A 696 9.88 -24.90 -23.75
C ARG A 696 9.00 -25.42 -24.89
N PRO A 697 8.26 -26.53 -24.70
CA PRO A 697 7.35 -27.08 -25.71
C PRO A 697 6.22 -26.09 -26.05
N ASP A 698 5.46 -26.39 -27.10
CA ASP A 698 4.20 -25.68 -27.36
C ASP A 698 3.05 -26.25 -26.51
N LEU A 699 2.21 -25.37 -25.97
CA LEU A 699 1.11 -25.74 -25.08
C LEU A 699 0.04 -26.56 -25.83
N LYS A 700 -0.30 -26.17 -27.06
CA LYS A 700 -1.35 -26.79 -27.85
C LYS A 700 -0.81 -27.99 -28.62
N ASP A 701 0.34 -27.83 -29.27
CA ASP A 701 0.80 -28.82 -30.25
C ASP A 701 1.62 -29.97 -29.63
N HIS A 702 2.04 -29.86 -28.35
CA HIS A 702 2.85 -30.89 -27.66
C HIS A 702 2.39 -31.20 -26.22
N VAL A 703 2.15 -30.16 -25.39
CA VAL A 703 1.81 -30.36 -23.97
C VAL A 703 0.41 -30.96 -23.83
N LEU A 704 -0.61 -30.40 -24.48
CA LEU A 704 -1.98 -30.89 -24.39
C LEU A 704 -2.15 -32.35 -24.87
N PRO A 705 -1.68 -32.76 -26.08
CA PRO A 705 -1.78 -34.16 -26.53
C PRO A 705 -1.07 -35.15 -25.61
N THR A 706 0.03 -34.73 -24.97
CA THR A 706 0.73 -35.56 -23.98
C THR A 706 -0.10 -35.73 -22.71
N LEU A 707 -0.71 -34.66 -22.20
CA LEU A 707 -1.60 -34.71 -21.04
C LEU A 707 -2.91 -35.45 -21.32
N GLU A 708 -3.41 -35.41 -22.55
CA GLU A 708 -4.62 -36.12 -22.96
C GLU A 708 -4.40 -37.64 -22.95
N ARG A 709 -3.27 -38.12 -23.48
CA ARG A 709 -2.82 -39.52 -23.33
C ARG A 709 -2.73 -39.95 -21.87
N LEU A 710 -2.14 -39.11 -21.01
CA LEU A 710 -2.01 -39.38 -19.57
C LEU A 710 -3.37 -39.36 -18.86
N LYS A 711 -4.28 -38.47 -19.26
CA LYS A 711 -5.65 -38.42 -18.74
C LYS A 711 -6.40 -39.71 -19.03
N GLU A 712 -6.26 -40.34 -20.20
CA GLU A 712 -6.91 -41.63 -20.43
C GLU A 712 -6.47 -42.73 -19.43
N VAL A 713 -5.19 -42.73 -19.04
CA VAL A 713 -4.64 -43.68 -18.05
C VAL A 713 -5.26 -43.41 -16.68
N ALA A 714 -5.39 -42.13 -16.31
CA ALA A 714 -6.09 -41.70 -15.11
C ALA A 714 -7.59 -42.04 -15.11
N ASP A 715 -8.29 -41.81 -16.22
CA ASP A 715 -9.71 -42.14 -16.38
C ASP A 715 -9.93 -43.65 -16.21
N ARG A 716 -9.07 -44.49 -16.83
CA ARG A 716 -9.12 -45.96 -16.65
C ARG A 716 -8.95 -46.36 -15.18
N ALA A 717 -7.96 -45.79 -14.48
CA ALA A 717 -7.74 -46.05 -13.06
C ALA A 717 -8.91 -45.57 -12.18
N GLN A 718 -9.50 -44.41 -12.48
CA GLN A 718 -10.66 -43.86 -11.78
C GLN A 718 -11.90 -44.76 -11.92
N HIS A 719 -12.13 -45.36 -13.09
CA HIS A 719 -13.21 -46.33 -13.28
C HIS A 719 -12.97 -47.59 -12.43
N SER A 720 -11.75 -48.14 -12.42
CA SER A 720 -11.41 -49.29 -11.56
C SER A 720 -11.62 -49.00 -10.07
N ALA A 721 -11.14 -47.85 -9.57
CA ALA A 721 -11.33 -47.43 -8.19
C ALA A 721 -12.81 -47.19 -7.83
N SER A 722 -13.59 -46.64 -8.76
CA SER A 722 -15.02 -46.40 -8.58
C SER A 722 -15.82 -47.72 -8.51
N VAL A 723 -15.50 -48.71 -9.34
CA VAL A 723 -16.14 -50.04 -9.29
C VAL A 723 -15.85 -50.74 -7.96
N VAL A 724 -14.62 -50.64 -7.43
CA VAL A 724 -14.28 -51.17 -6.09
C VAL A 724 -15.04 -50.43 -4.99
N THR A 725 -15.19 -49.12 -5.08
CA THR A 725 -15.89 -48.29 -4.07
C THR A 725 -17.42 -48.50 -4.11
N ILE A 726 -18.01 -48.73 -5.29
CA ILE A 726 -19.42 -49.09 -5.45
C ILE A 726 -19.69 -50.48 -4.85
N LYS A 727 -18.74 -51.43 -4.99
CA LYS A 727 -18.84 -52.73 -4.30
C LYS A 727 -18.81 -52.61 -2.78
N SER A 728 -18.07 -51.66 -2.21
CA SER A 728 -17.80 -51.62 -0.76
C SER A 728 -18.85 -50.91 0.10
N ARG A 729 -19.82 -50.17 -0.46
CA ARG A 729 -20.80 -49.40 0.31
C ARG A 729 -22.14 -50.12 0.45
N SER A 730 -22.62 -50.28 1.68
CA SER A 730 -23.96 -50.78 1.98
C SER A 730 -25.05 -49.76 1.61
N PRO A 731 -26.12 -50.19 0.93
CA PRO A 731 -27.35 -49.40 0.80
C PRO A 731 -27.92 -49.00 2.16
N ASN A 732 -28.29 -47.72 2.33
CA ASN A 732 -28.76 -47.17 3.61
C ASN A 732 -29.94 -47.95 4.23
N HIS A 733 -30.79 -48.59 3.42
CA HIS A 733 -31.94 -49.37 3.89
C HIS A 733 -31.58 -50.74 4.49
N PHE A 734 -30.32 -51.16 4.43
CA PHE A 734 -29.81 -52.33 5.16
C PHE A 734 -29.32 -52.00 6.57
N ILE A 735 -29.17 -50.71 6.91
CA ILE A 735 -28.63 -50.24 8.19
C ILE A 735 -29.72 -50.24 9.26
N CYS A 736 -29.44 -50.86 10.41
CA CYS A 736 -30.31 -50.82 11.59
C CYS A 736 -30.29 -49.42 12.21
N PRO A 737 -31.45 -48.76 12.43
CA PRO A 737 -31.46 -47.44 13.07
C PRO A 737 -30.91 -47.41 14.51
N ILE A 738 -30.93 -48.53 15.24
CA ILE A 738 -30.40 -48.63 16.61
C ILE A 738 -28.89 -48.91 16.61
N LEU A 739 -28.40 -49.82 15.75
CA LEU A 739 -26.98 -50.22 15.74
C LEU A 739 -26.10 -49.31 14.86
N GLN A 740 -26.69 -48.62 13.90
CA GLN A 740 -25.97 -47.88 12.83
C GLN A 740 -25.04 -48.78 11.97
N ASP A 741 -25.33 -50.08 11.93
CA ASP A 741 -24.63 -51.10 11.14
C ASP A 741 -25.65 -51.99 10.38
N VAL A 742 -25.19 -52.81 9.44
CA VAL A 742 -26.01 -53.70 8.60
C VAL A 742 -26.76 -54.73 9.47
N MET A 743 -28.07 -54.85 9.26
CA MET A 743 -28.92 -55.82 9.97
C MET A 743 -28.51 -57.27 9.65
N ASP A 744 -28.47 -58.14 10.67
CA ASP A 744 -28.27 -59.58 10.50
C ASP A 744 -29.61 -60.34 10.53
N ASP A 745 -30.57 -59.89 11.35
CA ASP A 745 -31.95 -60.41 11.41
C ASP A 745 -32.94 -59.24 11.41
N PRO A 746 -33.31 -58.71 10.23
CA PRO A 746 -34.19 -57.55 10.12
C PRO A 746 -35.64 -57.92 10.45
N CYS A 747 -36.25 -57.19 11.39
CA CYS A 747 -37.66 -57.32 11.74
C CYS A 747 -38.35 -55.95 11.87
N VAL A 748 -39.63 -55.91 11.48
CA VAL A 748 -40.50 -54.72 11.54
C VAL A 748 -41.15 -54.64 12.93
N ALA A 749 -41.09 -53.47 13.56
CA ALA A 749 -41.77 -53.19 14.82
C ALA A 749 -43.10 -52.44 14.59
N ALA A 750 -43.86 -52.20 15.67
CA ALA A 750 -45.19 -51.60 15.63
C ALA A 750 -45.24 -50.12 15.18
N ASP A 751 -44.08 -49.47 15.01
CA ASP A 751 -43.95 -48.13 14.42
C ASP A 751 -43.74 -48.17 12.89
N GLY A 752 -43.69 -49.36 12.28
CA GLY A 752 -43.48 -49.57 10.85
C GLY A 752 -42.01 -49.54 10.41
N TYR A 753 -41.07 -49.28 11.31
CA TYR A 753 -39.64 -49.28 10.99
C TYR A 753 -39.04 -50.69 11.12
N THR A 754 -38.03 -50.97 10.31
CA THR A 754 -37.26 -52.23 10.39
C THR A 754 -35.98 -52.02 11.20
N TYR A 755 -35.69 -52.96 12.10
CA TYR A 755 -34.54 -52.95 13.00
C TYR A 755 -33.88 -54.34 13.01
N ASP A 756 -32.64 -54.47 13.48
CA ASP A 756 -32.10 -55.79 13.84
C ASP A 756 -32.82 -56.32 15.09
N ARG A 757 -33.24 -57.59 15.05
CA ARG A 757 -33.97 -58.25 16.13
C ARG A 757 -33.30 -58.09 17.49
N LYS A 758 -32.00 -58.34 17.59
CA LYS A 758 -31.28 -58.30 18.88
C LYS A 758 -31.25 -56.89 19.45
N ALA A 759 -31.22 -55.88 18.58
CA ALA A 759 -31.20 -54.48 18.96
C ALA A 759 -32.57 -53.99 19.47
N ILE A 760 -33.65 -54.29 18.74
CA ILE A 760 -35.00 -53.88 19.14
C ILE A 760 -35.52 -54.69 20.34
N GLU A 761 -35.20 -55.98 20.44
CA GLU A 761 -35.49 -56.80 21.64
C GLU A 761 -34.69 -56.34 22.87
N LYS A 762 -33.50 -55.76 22.69
CA LYS A 762 -32.80 -55.06 23.78
C LYS A 762 -33.54 -53.79 24.18
N TRP A 763 -33.85 -52.92 23.21
CA TRP A 763 -34.56 -51.67 23.45
C TRP A 763 -35.87 -51.88 24.22
N PHE A 764 -36.65 -52.91 23.85
CA PHE A 764 -37.92 -53.29 24.48
C PHE A 764 -37.82 -53.79 25.92
N ARG A 765 -36.63 -54.13 26.45
CA ARG A 765 -36.45 -54.43 27.88
C ARG A 765 -36.34 -53.17 28.75
N GLU A 766 -35.95 -52.06 28.15
CA GLU A 766 -35.62 -50.81 28.83
C GLU A 766 -36.63 -49.69 28.48
N ASN A 767 -37.41 -49.83 27.39
CA ASN A 767 -38.31 -48.80 26.85
C ASN A 767 -39.64 -49.37 26.32
N ASP A 768 -40.71 -48.56 26.42
CA ASP A 768 -42.05 -48.82 25.84
C ASP A 768 -42.36 -47.94 24.61
N LYS A 769 -41.34 -47.29 24.06
CA LYS A 769 -41.44 -46.28 23.00
C LYS A 769 -40.67 -46.65 21.75
N SER A 770 -41.11 -46.13 20.61
CA SER A 770 -40.44 -46.24 19.31
C SER A 770 -39.04 -45.61 19.37
N PRO A 771 -37.96 -46.34 18.98
CA PRO A 771 -36.62 -45.78 18.85
C PRO A 771 -36.57 -44.60 17.86
N MET A 772 -37.34 -44.67 16.77
CA MET A 772 -37.32 -43.69 15.68
C MET A 772 -38.21 -42.46 15.92
N THR A 773 -39.28 -42.57 16.71
CA THR A 773 -40.27 -41.49 16.87
C THR A 773 -40.49 -41.03 18.33
N ASN A 774 -39.97 -41.74 19.33
CA ASN A 774 -40.17 -41.48 20.76
C ASN A 774 -41.66 -41.50 21.22
N MET A 775 -42.56 -41.97 20.34
CA MET A 775 -43.98 -42.22 20.62
C MET A 775 -44.17 -43.59 21.30
N ALA A 776 -45.25 -43.75 22.07
CA ALA A 776 -45.60 -45.05 22.67
C ALA A 776 -45.96 -46.07 21.58
N LEU A 777 -45.48 -47.31 21.72
CA LEU A 777 -45.73 -48.37 20.74
C LEU A 777 -47.08 -49.09 21.00
N PRO A 778 -47.89 -49.37 19.96
CA PRO A 778 -49.13 -50.13 20.12
C PRO A 778 -48.94 -51.54 20.69
N HIS A 779 -47.82 -52.20 20.36
CA HIS A 779 -47.42 -53.49 20.91
C HIS A 779 -45.92 -53.76 20.70
N LYS A 780 -45.34 -54.72 21.44
CA LYS A 780 -43.94 -55.14 21.30
C LYS A 780 -43.71 -56.32 20.33
N ASN A 781 -44.73 -56.70 19.55
CA ASN A 781 -44.60 -57.77 18.54
C ASN A 781 -43.65 -57.35 17.41
N LEU A 782 -42.84 -58.30 16.92
CA LEU A 782 -41.84 -58.12 15.86
C LEU A 782 -42.12 -59.06 14.69
N ILE A 783 -42.23 -58.52 13.47
CA ILE A 783 -42.51 -59.29 12.25
C ILE A 783 -41.20 -59.48 11.46
N PRO A 784 -40.74 -60.71 11.17
CA PRO A 784 -39.51 -60.91 10.38
C PRO A 784 -39.62 -60.32 8.97
N ASN A 785 -38.62 -59.56 8.53
CA ASN A 785 -38.56 -58.95 7.20
C ASN A 785 -37.72 -59.82 6.25
N TYR A 786 -38.24 -61.00 5.88
CA TYR A 786 -37.54 -61.96 5.04
C TYR A 786 -37.12 -61.40 3.67
N THR A 787 -37.89 -60.45 3.11
CA THR A 787 -37.54 -59.75 1.87
C THR A 787 -36.25 -58.95 2.03
N LEU A 788 -36.13 -58.16 3.11
CA LEU A 788 -34.93 -57.38 3.39
C LEU A 788 -33.75 -58.28 3.76
N LEU A 789 -33.97 -59.34 4.53
CA LEU A 789 -32.94 -60.34 4.86
C LEU A 789 -32.36 -60.98 3.60
N SER A 790 -33.22 -61.35 2.64
CA SER A 790 -32.79 -61.92 1.35
C SER A 790 -31.94 -60.93 0.54
N ALA A 791 -32.35 -59.66 0.48
CA ALA A 791 -31.59 -58.61 -0.19
C ALA A 791 -30.24 -58.31 0.49
N ILE A 792 -30.17 -58.36 1.82
CA ILE A 792 -28.92 -58.24 2.58
C ILE A 792 -28.01 -59.43 2.32
N MET A 793 -28.53 -60.67 2.29
CA MET A 793 -27.75 -61.87 1.98
C MET A 793 -27.20 -61.84 0.56
N GLU A 794 -28.00 -61.42 -0.42
CA GLU A 794 -27.56 -61.27 -1.82
C GLU A 794 -26.52 -60.15 -1.98
N TRP A 795 -26.64 -59.05 -1.23
CA TRP A 795 -25.63 -58.00 -1.22
C TRP A 795 -24.32 -58.47 -0.55
N LYS A 796 -24.40 -59.16 0.60
CA LYS A 796 -23.23 -59.75 1.28
C LYS A 796 -22.50 -60.76 0.39
N SER A 797 -23.22 -61.58 -0.39
CA SER A 797 -22.58 -62.55 -1.31
C SER A 797 -21.97 -61.91 -2.57
N ARG A 798 -22.38 -60.69 -2.94
CA ARG A 798 -21.77 -59.90 -4.04
C ARG A 798 -20.52 -59.11 -3.64
N GLN A 799 -20.14 -59.12 -2.35
CA GLN A 799 -18.91 -58.50 -1.83
C GLN A 799 -17.71 -59.45 -1.74
N ILE A 800 -17.92 -60.76 -1.94
CA ILE A 800 -16.90 -61.81 -2.00
C ILE A 800 -16.44 -61.99 -3.47
#